data_AF-A0A968VQG2-F1
#
_entry.id   AF-A0A968VQG2-F1
#
_cell.length_a   1.000
_cell.length_b   1.000
_cell.length_c   1.000
_cell.angle_alpha   90.00
_cell.angle_beta   90.00
_cell.angle_gamma   90.00
#
_symmetry.space_group_name_H-M   'P 1'
#
loop_
_entity.id
_entity.type
_entity.pdbx_description
1 polymer ?
#
loop_
_entity_poly.entity_id
_entity_poly.type
_entity_poly.pdbx_seq_one_letter_code
_entity_poly.pdbx_strand_id
1 'polypeptide(L)'
;MSERNAAVGHPPEPAAALPQQALSGGTIRIAARGVQLLLGIGTGMLLARLLTPAEFGLFAMVGSLTAFVGSFRDWGLPAAVSHQHKLDDGQMDALFWINLRLNLLVALFMALMAPLLAWFYGEARLTAITLVMTLGMFAIGLSVQHESLLTRQMRWGLLTLIETSALFVSSALALGLALAGMSYWALVGQFMANLLLKSSILWLASPWRPRRRSDTTPGMSVGSILAYSRNVTVFRVLTHIGRNLDRVVVGFSGGPAAMGLYDRSYQWSTFPVTNIYGPLLGVAVASLSRVQHDAVRYRDLARRALLPIFATCLPALAFMAVEAANVVALLLGAQWLAAVPLFRVLCIAAFVGCTSTVTKALYLSAGSTARQLRWGLIAAPLTIAAVLVGSIWGVYGVALGYSAATIGLAYPSVRYCLYGSHLRPCTSGGFSGGPLPQRCSPLRHYAALATVCRASYRCCLNCWSLLRCSRPSTHLALYGCPAIVRSCTNSCKMHLLAQGGSSGAAWPEANKPMSTQQLPSLALAMCVRDEESFLAANLAYHHALGVSRAYIFLDRCSDSSPQIARSFPWVDAIPCDRDPAERYMSSYQLRCLQKALELARADGIEWLLHLDADEFARGDGDRPGQHKKRAHQADLRVMLAAVKPTTAQVILRPQEAIPTPLAPDDPFWKLHFFQKRGVFKRKLLDPSSNILRLLDMPLGHDKGKSIVRTAAQVRPESAHRWQLAIDARSVKPPALASEMRGLHYHFAVVDARQWYEKHRKFSEYPDQWEKGRPVRFPKQAWKEASVTMSPAEAHAYFSRWVVVRRYRLLWSLLRGQIVHDTFVERMLAQLKSG
;
A
#
# COMPACT_ATOMS: atom_id res chain seq x y z
N MET A 1 -32.49 24.78 -49.46
CA MET A 1 -32.27 23.36 -49.08
C MET A 1 -31.09 22.70 -49.82
N SER A 2 -30.24 23.44 -50.55
CA SER A 2 -29.12 22.91 -51.34
C SER A 2 -27.71 23.17 -50.77
N GLU A 3 -27.52 24.20 -49.92
CA GLU A 3 -26.17 24.60 -49.46
C GLU A 3 -25.66 23.91 -48.18
N ARG A 4 -26.43 23.02 -47.53
CA ARG A 4 -25.99 22.32 -46.30
C ARG A 4 -25.21 21.03 -46.53
N ASN A 5 -24.97 20.62 -47.78
CA ASN A 5 -24.35 19.33 -48.13
C ASN A 5 -22.84 19.39 -48.43
N ALA A 6 -22.15 20.51 -48.22
CA ALA A 6 -20.72 20.65 -48.52
C ALA A 6 -19.78 20.43 -47.31
N ALA A 7 -20.24 19.80 -46.23
CA ALA A 7 -19.58 19.87 -44.92
C ALA A 7 -18.76 18.64 -44.49
N VAL A 8 -18.24 17.83 -45.42
CA VAL A 8 -17.12 16.92 -45.12
C VAL A 8 -15.84 17.59 -45.56
N GLY A 9 -15.18 18.26 -44.62
CA GLY A 9 -13.98 19.06 -44.86
C GLY A 9 -12.95 18.30 -45.69
N HIS A 10 -12.77 18.75 -46.95
CA HIS A 10 -11.55 18.52 -47.69
C HIS A 10 -10.38 19.06 -46.85
N PRO A 11 -9.22 18.37 -46.79
CA PRO A 11 -8.00 19.02 -46.30
C PRO A 11 -7.81 20.32 -47.11
N PRO A 12 -7.47 21.45 -46.48
CA PRO A 12 -7.34 22.71 -47.20
C PRO A 12 -6.37 22.55 -48.37
N GLU A 13 -6.76 23.05 -49.55
CA GLU A 13 -5.84 23.21 -50.69
C GLU A 13 -4.61 24.02 -50.25
N PRO A 14 -3.43 23.79 -50.86
CA PRO A 14 -2.18 24.39 -50.44
C PRO A 14 -2.13 25.90 -50.78
N ALA A 15 -2.91 26.71 -50.07
CA ALA A 15 -2.82 28.16 -50.09
C ALA A 15 -1.77 28.62 -49.06
N ALA A 16 -0.97 29.61 -49.45
CA ALA A 16 0.26 30.09 -48.80
C ALA A 16 0.15 30.57 -47.33
N ALA A 17 -1.00 30.43 -46.66
CA ALA A 17 -1.25 30.84 -45.27
C ALA A 17 -1.06 29.73 -44.20
N LEU A 18 -0.79 28.50 -44.61
CA LEU A 18 -0.62 27.33 -43.73
C LEU A 18 0.41 27.48 -42.58
N PRO A 19 1.55 28.18 -42.72
CA PRO A 19 2.54 28.26 -41.64
C PRO A 19 2.01 29.03 -40.41
N GLN A 20 1.31 30.15 -40.62
CA GLN A 20 0.91 31.04 -39.51
C GLN A 20 -0.24 30.49 -38.67
N GLN A 21 -1.25 29.84 -39.27
CA GLN A 21 -2.34 29.20 -38.51
C GLN A 21 -1.90 27.90 -37.81
N ALA A 22 -0.97 27.15 -38.40
CA ALA A 22 -0.38 25.97 -37.74
C ALA A 22 0.57 26.35 -36.60
N LEU A 23 1.34 27.43 -36.75
CA LEU A 23 2.24 27.95 -35.70
C LEU A 23 1.46 28.56 -34.53
N SER A 24 0.42 29.38 -34.79
CA SER A 24 -0.40 29.99 -33.73
C SER A 24 -1.27 28.97 -32.99
N GLY A 25 -1.82 27.98 -33.68
CA GLY A 25 -2.54 26.86 -33.05
C GLY A 25 -1.62 25.97 -32.21
N GLY A 26 -0.37 25.79 -32.62
CA GLY A 26 0.64 25.00 -31.91
C GLY A 26 1.10 25.65 -30.60
N THR A 27 1.36 26.96 -30.61
CA THR A 27 1.77 27.71 -29.39
C THR A 27 0.65 27.77 -28.35
N ILE A 28 -0.60 28.02 -28.78
CA ILE A 28 -1.78 27.98 -27.90
C ILE A 28 -1.92 26.61 -27.24
N ARG A 29 -1.71 25.52 -27.99
CA ARG A 29 -1.82 24.16 -27.47
C ARG A 29 -0.73 23.85 -26.44
N ILE A 30 0.50 24.32 -26.64
CA ILE A 30 1.60 24.16 -25.68
C ILE A 30 1.30 24.94 -24.39
N ALA A 31 0.91 26.21 -24.51
CA ALA A 31 0.59 27.06 -23.36
C ALA A 31 -0.57 26.48 -22.53
N ALA A 32 -1.67 26.11 -23.19
CA ALA A 32 -2.80 25.50 -22.53
C ALA A 32 -2.48 24.13 -21.92
N ARG A 33 -1.57 23.35 -22.52
CA ARG A 33 -1.09 22.10 -21.90
C ARG A 33 -0.38 22.36 -20.58
N GLY A 34 0.37 23.46 -20.47
CA GLY A 34 0.97 23.92 -19.21
C GLY A 34 -0.10 24.24 -18.16
N VAL A 35 -1.15 24.97 -18.53
CA VAL A 35 -2.27 25.29 -17.64
C VAL A 35 -2.99 24.02 -17.17
N GLN A 36 -3.31 23.10 -18.08
CA GLN A 36 -3.92 21.81 -17.74
C GLN A 36 -3.04 20.99 -16.79
N LEU A 37 -1.72 21.03 -16.98
CA LEU A 37 -0.78 20.33 -16.11
C LEU A 37 -0.79 20.90 -14.69
N LEU A 38 -0.70 22.22 -14.55
CA LEU A 38 -0.73 22.91 -13.25
C LEU A 38 -2.06 22.68 -12.53
N LEU A 39 -3.18 22.78 -13.26
CA LEU A 39 -4.50 22.49 -12.74
C LEU A 39 -4.62 21.03 -12.28
N GLY A 40 -4.14 20.07 -13.09
CA GLY A 40 -4.17 18.65 -12.75
C GLY A 40 -3.31 18.32 -11.52
N ILE A 41 -2.10 18.87 -11.43
CA ILE A 41 -1.23 18.75 -10.26
C ILE A 41 -1.92 19.35 -9.04
N GLY A 42 -2.38 20.60 -9.11
CA GLY A 42 -3.00 21.31 -7.99
C GLY A 42 -4.23 20.58 -7.45
N THR A 43 -5.16 20.19 -8.33
CA THR A 43 -6.34 19.42 -7.94
C THR A 43 -5.95 18.06 -7.35
N GLY A 44 -4.97 17.36 -7.94
CA GLY A 44 -4.45 16.10 -7.43
C GLY A 44 -3.84 16.23 -6.02
N MET A 45 -3.09 17.30 -5.77
CA MET A 45 -2.48 17.61 -4.47
C MET A 45 -3.54 17.93 -3.40
N LEU A 46 -4.58 18.68 -3.76
CA LEU A 46 -5.69 19.00 -2.87
C LEU A 46 -6.52 17.76 -2.55
N LEU A 47 -6.93 16.99 -3.56
CA LEU A 47 -7.68 15.74 -3.36
C LEU A 47 -6.87 14.71 -2.59
N ALA A 48 -5.56 14.62 -2.80
CA ALA A 48 -4.69 13.73 -2.02
C ALA A 48 -4.66 14.09 -0.53
N ARG A 49 -4.89 15.35 -0.14
CA ARG A 49 -4.98 15.77 1.27
C ARG A 49 -6.36 15.57 1.87
N LEU A 50 -7.40 15.69 1.06
CA LEU A 50 -8.79 15.53 1.49
C LEU A 50 -9.23 14.06 1.55
N LEU A 51 -8.66 13.21 0.70
CA LEU A 51 -9.04 11.80 0.55
C LEU A 51 -7.90 10.88 0.98
N THR A 52 -8.28 9.78 1.62
CA THR A 52 -7.42 8.72 2.10
C THR A 52 -6.87 7.83 0.96
N PRO A 53 -5.76 7.11 1.18
CA PRO A 53 -5.24 6.15 0.20
C PRO A 53 -6.24 5.07 -0.21
N ALA A 54 -7.14 4.64 0.68
CA ALA A 54 -8.14 3.64 0.37
C ALA A 54 -9.15 4.10 -0.68
N GLU A 55 -9.57 5.38 -0.63
CA GLU A 55 -10.53 5.96 -1.57
C GLU A 55 -9.94 6.08 -2.98
N PHE A 56 -8.68 6.53 -3.08
CA PHE A 56 -7.93 6.47 -4.34
C PHE A 56 -7.74 5.05 -4.84
N GLY A 57 -7.53 4.10 -3.92
CA GLY A 57 -7.43 2.68 -4.22
C GLY A 57 -8.67 2.10 -4.88
N LEU A 58 -9.86 2.40 -4.35
CA LEU A 58 -11.13 1.98 -4.94
C LEU A 58 -11.27 2.48 -6.37
N PHE A 59 -10.98 3.76 -6.60
CA PHE A 59 -10.99 4.35 -7.94
C PHE A 59 -9.96 3.69 -8.86
N ALA A 60 -8.75 3.43 -8.39
CA ALA A 60 -7.69 2.83 -9.19
C ALA A 60 -7.92 1.34 -9.51
N MET A 61 -8.60 0.60 -8.61
CA MET A 61 -9.05 -0.77 -8.87
C MET A 61 -10.00 -0.81 -10.07
N VAL A 62 -11.04 0.03 -10.08
CA VAL A 62 -11.94 0.14 -11.24
C VAL A 62 -11.19 0.70 -12.45
N GLY A 63 -10.28 1.64 -12.23
CA GLY A 63 -9.42 2.21 -13.27
C GLY A 63 -8.60 1.18 -14.04
N SER A 64 -8.19 0.07 -13.41
CA SER A 64 -7.51 -1.04 -14.10
C SER A 64 -8.44 -1.72 -15.12
N LEU A 65 -9.70 -1.97 -14.75
CA LEU A 65 -10.72 -2.48 -15.67
C LEU A 65 -11.05 -1.45 -16.74
N THR A 66 -11.22 -0.18 -16.38
CA THR A 66 -11.48 0.91 -17.32
C THR A 66 -10.34 1.06 -18.34
N ALA A 67 -9.08 0.90 -17.94
CA ALA A 67 -7.94 0.94 -18.85
C ALA A 67 -7.92 -0.27 -19.81
N PHE A 68 -8.23 -1.46 -19.31
CA PHE A 68 -8.37 -2.66 -20.13
C PHE A 68 -9.48 -2.50 -21.17
N VAL A 69 -10.69 -2.16 -20.71
CA VAL A 69 -11.87 -1.94 -21.54
C VAL A 69 -11.67 -0.76 -22.51
N GLY A 70 -10.98 0.29 -22.06
CA GLY A 70 -10.58 1.45 -22.85
C GLY A 70 -9.73 1.09 -24.07
N SER A 71 -9.03 -0.04 -24.05
CA SER A 71 -8.27 -0.53 -25.20
C SER A 71 -9.16 -0.98 -26.37
N PHE A 72 -10.41 -1.37 -26.07
CA PHE A 72 -11.44 -1.73 -27.06
C PHE A 72 -12.26 -0.51 -27.50
N ARG A 73 -12.35 0.52 -26.67
CA ARG A 73 -13.23 1.68 -26.83
C ARG A 73 -13.12 2.40 -28.18
N ASP A 74 -11.88 2.64 -28.62
CA ASP A 74 -11.65 3.46 -29.81
C ASP A 74 -11.56 2.63 -31.10
N TRP A 75 -11.44 1.29 -31.01
CA TRP A 75 -11.13 0.35 -32.11
C TRP A 75 -10.05 0.80 -33.11
N GLY A 76 -9.25 1.84 -32.82
CA GLY A 76 -8.37 2.48 -33.79
C GLY A 76 -9.08 3.34 -34.86
N LEU A 77 -10.40 3.51 -34.76
CA LEU A 77 -11.23 4.23 -35.73
C LEU A 77 -10.86 5.73 -35.85
N PRO A 78 -10.59 6.48 -34.76
CA PRO A 78 -10.15 7.88 -34.86
C PRO A 78 -8.86 8.04 -35.67
N ALA A 79 -7.91 7.12 -35.49
CA ALA A 79 -6.66 7.12 -36.24
C ALA A 79 -6.91 6.78 -37.72
N ALA A 80 -7.81 5.84 -38.01
CA ALA A 80 -8.18 5.49 -39.38
C ALA A 80 -8.88 6.66 -40.11
N VAL A 81 -9.78 7.37 -39.43
CA VAL A 81 -10.48 8.56 -39.95
C VAL A 81 -9.48 9.68 -40.28
N SER A 82 -8.48 9.88 -39.43
CA SER A 82 -7.43 10.88 -39.67
C SER A 82 -6.48 10.56 -40.83
N HIS A 83 -6.33 9.27 -41.18
CA HIS A 83 -5.41 8.82 -42.22
C HIS A 83 -6.03 8.77 -43.62
N GLN A 84 -7.36 8.81 -43.76
CA GLN A 84 -8.01 8.73 -45.07
C GLN A 84 -8.09 10.09 -45.77
N HIS A 85 -7.52 10.17 -46.97
CA HIS A 85 -7.54 11.38 -47.80
C HIS A 85 -8.94 11.83 -48.22
N LYS A 86 -9.82 10.88 -48.58
CA LYS A 86 -11.24 11.14 -48.90
C LYS A 86 -12.12 10.28 -48.00
N LEU A 87 -13.02 10.92 -47.28
CA LEU A 87 -14.06 10.30 -46.47
C LEU A 87 -15.39 10.77 -47.04
N ASP A 88 -16.26 9.85 -47.38
CA ASP A 88 -17.64 10.15 -47.77
C ASP A 88 -18.50 10.37 -46.52
N ASP A 89 -19.55 11.19 -46.64
CA ASP A 89 -20.55 11.42 -45.59
C ASP A 89 -21.17 10.10 -45.11
N GLY A 90 -21.44 9.17 -46.04
CA GLY A 90 -21.97 7.84 -45.72
C GLY A 90 -20.99 7.00 -44.90
N GLN A 91 -19.69 7.07 -45.20
CA GLN A 91 -18.65 6.40 -44.43
C GLN A 91 -18.54 7.00 -43.01
N MET A 92 -18.69 8.31 -42.87
CA MET A 92 -18.69 9.01 -41.60
C MET A 92 -19.85 8.56 -40.68
N ASP A 93 -21.06 8.51 -41.25
CA ASP A 93 -22.27 8.05 -40.57
C ASP A 93 -22.13 6.59 -40.12
N ALA A 94 -21.67 5.70 -41.02
CA ALA A 94 -21.46 4.29 -40.72
C ALA A 94 -20.42 4.09 -39.59
N LEU A 95 -19.30 4.82 -39.64
CA LEU A 95 -18.25 4.75 -38.62
C LEU A 95 -18.76 5.20 -37.24
N PHE A 96 -19.62 6.24 -37.19
CA PHE A 96 -20.25 6.67 -35.95
C PHE A 96 -21.15 5.58 -35.35
N TRP A 97 -22.05 4.99 -36.14
CA TRP A 97 -22.97 3.97 -35.64
C TRP A 97 -22.23 2.68 -35.22
N ILE A 98 -21.19 2.30 -35.97
CA ILE A 98 -20.31 1.18 -35.58
C ILE A 98 -19.62 1.48 -34.25
N ASN A 99 -19.02 2.67 -34.08
CA ASN A 99 -18.35 3.05 -32.84
C ASN A 99 -19.31 3.11 -31.66
N LEU A 100 -20.54 3.62 -31.86
CA LEU A 100 -21.56 3.71 -30.84
C LEU A 100 -22.02 2.32 -30.38
N ARG A 101 -22.31 1.40 -31.32
CA ARG A 101 -22.67 0.01 -31.01
C ARG A 101 -21.55 -0.69 -30.24
N LEU A 102 -20.30 -0.52 -30.67
CA LEU A 102 -19.14 -1.08 -29.99
C LEU A 102 -19.00 -0.53 -28.55
N ASN A 103 -19.13 0.78 -28.37
CA ASN A 103 -19.04 1.40 -27.04
C ASN A 103 -20.19 0.97 -26.13
N LEU A 104 -21.38 0.74 -26.69
CA LEU A 104 -22.51 0.17 -25.96
C LEU A 104 -22.22 -1.27 -25.50
N LEU A 105 -21.65 -2.12 -26.38
CA LEU A 105 -21.23 -3.48 -26.01
C LEU A 105 -20.15 -3.47 -24.93
N VAL A 106 -19.18 -2.57 -25.05
CA VAL A 106 -18.12 -2.34 -24.07
C VAL A 106 -18.70 -1.89 -22.72
N ALA A 107 -19.66 -0.96 -22.72
CA ALA A 107 -20.33 -0.49 -21.50
C ALA A 107 -21.15 -1.61 -20.85
N LEU A 108 -21.89 -2.40 -21.64
CA LEU A 108 -22.64 -3.55 -21.15
C LEU A 108 -21.71 -4.63 -20.56
N PHE A 109 -20.60 -4.92 -21.24
CA PHE A 109 -19.57 -5.83 -20.73
C PHE A 109 -19.02 -5.34 -19.39
N MET A 110 -18.70 -4.05 -19.27
CA MET A 110 -18.22 -3.45 -18.02
C MET A 110 -19.29 -3.51 -16.91
N ALA A 111 -20.56 -3.32 -17.24
CA ALA A 111 -21.68 -3.46 -16.29
C ALA A 111 -21.84 -4.91 -15.79
N LEU A 112 -21.76 -5.89 -16.70
CA LEU A 112 -21.80 -7.32 -16.35
C LEU A 112 -20.59 -7.75 -15.52
N MET A 113 -19.42 -7.15 -15.75
CA MET A 113 -18.21 -7.39 -14.97
C MET A 113 -18.24 -6.71 -13.59
N ALA A 114 -19.11 -5.74 -13.33
CA ALA A 114 -19.17 -5.00 -12.07
C ALA A 114 -19.33 -5.91 -10.83
N PRO A 115 -20.32 -6.84 -10.75
CA PRO A 115 -20.44 -7.75 -9.62
C PRO A 115 -19.28 -8.74 -9.53
N LEU A 116 -18.74 -9.20 -10.66
CA LEU A 116 -17.57 -10.08 -10.70
C LEU A 116 -16.32 -9.37 -10.14
N LEU A 117 -16.15 -8.09 -10.47
CA LEU A 117 -15.05 -7.26 -9.97
C LEU A 117 -15.14 -7.09 -8.45
N ALA A 118 -16.34 -6.82 -7.93
CA ALA A 118 -16.58 -6.70 -6.50
C ALA A 118 -16.32 -8.02 -5.75
N TRP A 119 -16.71 -9.15 -6.34
CA TRP A 119 -16.41 -10.47 -5.82
C TRP A 119 -14.90 -10.76 -5.85
N PHE A 120 -14.23 -10.48 -6.98
CA PHE A 120 -12.81 -10.74 -7.19
C PHE A 120 -11.92 -9.99 -6.19
N TYR A 121 -12.19 -8.71 -5.95
CA TYR A 121 -11.43 -7.89 -4.99
C TYR A 121 -11.99 -7.96 -3.56
N GLY A 122 -13.12 -8.64 -3.31
CA GLY A 122 -13.77 -8.69 -2.00
C GLY A 122 -14.32 -7.34 -1.51
N GLU A 123 -14.72 -6.44 -2.42
CA GLU A 123 -15.11 -5.07 -2.11
C GLU A 123 -16.41 -4.67 -2.82
N ALA A 124 -17.52 -4.68 -2.07
CA ALA A 124 -18.88 -4.44 -2.61
C ALA A 124 -19.07 -3.04 -3.21
N ARG A 125 -18.30 -2.04 -2.75
CA ARG A 125 -18.37 -0.65 -3.27
C ARG A 125 -17.98 -0.57 -4.76
N LEU A 126 -17.17 -1.51 -5.25
CA LEU A 126 -16.73 -1.51 -6.65
C LEU A 126 -17.88 -1.69 -7.64
N THR A 127 -18.97 -2.36 -7.27
CA THR A 127 -20.14 -2.54 -8.14
C THR A 127 -20.73 -1.20 -8.54
N ALA A 128 -21.05 -0.34 -7.56
CA ALA A 128 -21.65 0.96 -7.80
C ALA A 128 -20.72 1.88 -8.61
N ILE A 129 -19.42 1.91 -8.26
CA ILE A 129 -18.42 2.70 -8.98
C ILE A 129 -18.34 2.28 -10.45
N THR A 130 -18.25 0.96 -10.69
CA THR A 130 -18.13 0.41 -12.05
C THR A 130 -19.37 0.71 -12.88
N LEU A 131 -20.57 0.52 -12.32
CA LEU A 131 -21.83 0.81 -13.00
C LEU A 131 -21.93 2.29 -13.41
N VAL A 132 -21.60 3.23 -12.51
CA VAL A 132 -21.58 4.66 -12.87
C VAL A 132 -20.57 4.96 -13.97
N MET A 133 -19.37 4.36 -13.93
CA MET A 133 -18.34 4.58 -14.94
C MET A 133 -18.72 4.07 -16.34
N THR A 134 -19.69 3.14 -16.47
CA THR A 134 -20.19 2.68 -17.77
C THR A 134 -20.86 3.79 -18.57
N LEU A 135 -21.52 4.74 -17.89
CA LEU A 135 -22.14 5.90 -18.53
C LEU A 135 -21.10 6.77 -19.22
N GLY A 136 -19.93 6.93 -18.60
CA GLY A 136 -18.81 7.65 -19.21
C GLY A 136 -18.29 6.97 -20.46
N MET A 137 -18.19 5.63 -20.48
CA MET A 137 -17.78 4.89 -21.68
C MET A 137 -18.75 5.10 -22.84
N PHE A 138 -20.05 5.08 -22.56
CA PHE A 138 -21.07 5.37 -23.56
C PHE A 138 -20.98 6.81 -24.09
N ALA A 139 -20.78 7.79 -23.20
CA ALA A 139 -20.61 9.19 -23.58
C ALA A 139 -19.43 9.43 -24.54
N ILE A 140 -18.34 8.67 -24.37
CA ILE A 140 -17.19 8.76 -25.27
C ILE A 140 -17.54 8.24 -26.67
N GLY A 141 -18.28 7.14 -26.77
CA GLY A 141 -18.74 6.63 -28.07
C GLY A 141 -19.56 7.65 -28.86
N LEU A 142 -20.30 8.52 -28.16
CA LEU A 142 -21.05 9.61 -28.78
C LEU A 142 -20.12 10.73 -29.30
N SER A 143 -18.98 10.99 -28.68
CA SER A 143 -18.17 12.17 -28.97
C SER A 143 -16.92 11.91 -29.81
N VAL A 144 -16.47 10.67 -29.94
CA VAL A 144 -15.18 10.33 -30.58
C VAL A 144 -15.10 10.78 -32.05
N GLN A 145 -16.21 10.72 -32.80
CA GLN A 145 -16.25 11.10 -34.20
C GLN A 145 -16.22 12.63 -34.38
N HIS A 146 -16.87 13.37 -33.47
CA HIS A 146 -16.81 14.83 -33.42
C HIS A 146 -15.39 15.31 -33.09
N GLU A 147 -14.72 14.66 -32.13
CA GLU A 147 -13.32 14.96 -31.83
C GLU A 147 -12.40 14.68 -33.03
N SER A 148 -12.63 13.57 -33.73
CA SER A 148 -11.87 13.20 -34.94
C SER A 148 -12.07 14.21 -36.07
N LEU A 149 -13.28 14.74 -36.26
CA LEU A 149 -13.58 15.81 -37.22
C LEU A 149 -12.82 17.09 -36.92
N LEU A 150 -12.92 17.59 -35.68
CA LEU A 150 -12.26 18.82 -35.29
C LEU A 150 -10.74 18.70 -35.36
N THR A 151 -10.21 17.51 -35.05
CA THR A 151 -8.80 17.15 -35.22
C THR A 151 -8.39 17.22 -36.69
N ARG A 152 -9.18 16.63 -37.60
CA ARG A 152 -8.94 16.69 -39.06
C ARG A 152 -9.03 18.11 -39.62
N GLN A 153 -9.95 18.92 -39.10
CA GLN A 153 -10.10 20.34 -39.46
C GLN A 153 -9.03 21.23 -38.84
N MET A 154 -8.06 20.68 -38.12
CA MET A 154 -6.97 21.41 -37.45
C MET A 154 -7.49 22.48 -36.46
N ARG A 155 -8.69 22.31 -35.90
CA ARG A 155 -9.31 23.22 -34.92
C ARG A 155 -8.75 22.99 -33.51
N TRP A 156 -7.43 23.00 -33.38
CA TRP A 156 -6.72 22.68 -32.14
C TRP A 156 -7.02 23.64 -31.00
N GLY A 157 -7.22 24.93 -31.29
CA GLY A 157 -7.58 25.94 -30.28
C GLY A 157 -8.94 25.63 -29.63
N LEU A 158 -9.94 25.28 -30.44
CA LEU A 158 -11.26 24.89 -29.95
C LEU A 158 -11.19 23.60 -29.13
N LEU A 159 -10.52 22.55 -29.64
CA LEU A 159 -10.31 21.31 -28.88
C LEU A 159 -9.65 21.55 -27.53
N THR A 160 -8.62 22.40 -27.52
CA THR A 160 -7.89 22.76 -26.31
C THR A 160 -8.77 23.53 -25.31
N LEU A 161 -9.63 24.44 -25.78
CA LEU A 161 -10.59 25.16 -24.95
C LEU A 161 -11.61 24.20 -24.31
N ILE A 162 -12.15 23.26 -25.10
CA ILE A 162 -13.08 22.22 -24.64
C ILE A 162 -12.44 21.35 -23.55
N GLU A 163 -11.21 20.88 -23.77
CA GLU A 163 -10.50 20.04 -22.81
C GLU A 163 -10.19 20.78 -21.51
N THR A 164 -9.79 22.05 -21.62
CA THR A 164 -9.44 22.88 -20.47
C THR A 164 -10.67 23.25 -19.64
N SER A 165 -11.79 23.62 -20.28
CA SER A 165 -13.04 23.93 -19.59
C SER A 165 -13.63 22.70 -18.90
N ALA A 166 -13.64 21.55 -19.56
CA ALA A 166 -14.08 20.30 -18.97
C ALA A 166 -13.20 19.90 -17.76
N LEU A 167 -11.87 20.05 -17.86
CA LEU A 167 -10.95 19.79 -16.75
C LEU A 167 -11.16 20.73 -15.56
N PHE A 168 -11.40 22.02 -15.82
CA PHE A 168 -11.66 23.01 -14.78
C PHE A 168 -12.96 22.71 -14.02
N VAL A 169 -14.07 22.55 -14.73
CA VAL A 169 -15.38 22.30 -14.11
C VAL A 169 -15.38 20.95 -13.37
N SER A 170 -14.81 19.91 -13.95
CA SER A 170 -14.71 18.61 -13.28
C SER A 170 -13.81 18.65 -12.03
N SER A 171 -12.72 19.40 -12.05
CA SER A 171 -11.85 19.58 -10.88
C SER A 171 -12.55 20.36 -9.76
N ALA A 172 -13.27 21.42 -10.11
CA ALA A 172 -14.06 22.19 -9.15
C ALA A 172 -15.16 21.32 -8.51
N LEU A 173 -15.86 20.52 -9.31
CA LEU A 173 -16.84 19.55 -8.81
C LEU A 173 -16.19 18.54 -7.86
N ALA A 174 -15.02 17.98 -8.22
CA ALA A 174 -14.31 17.02 -7.39
C ALA A 174 -13.97 17.59 -6.00
N LEU A 175 -13.45 18.82 -5.96
CA LEU A 175 -13.14 19.51 -4.72
C LEU A 175 -14.40 19.80 -3.91
N GLY A 176 -15.49 20.24 -4.55
CA GLY A 176 -16.78 20.45 -3.88
C GLY A 176 -17.33 19.18 -3.26
N LEU A 177 -17.29 18.05 -3.98
CA LEU A 177 -17.72 16.74 -3.48
C LEU A 177 -16.82 16.23 -2.35
N ALA A 178 -15.51 16.45 -2.42
CA ALA A 178 -14.57 16.07 -1.38
C ALA A 178 -14.81 16.88 -0.09
N LEU A 179 -15.03 18.20 -0.22
CA LEU A 179 -15.36 19.09 0.90
C LEU A 179 -16.73 18.77 1.52
N ALA A 180 -17.69 18.31 0.71
CA ALA A 180 -18.98 17.80 1.17
C ALA A 180 -18.90 16.41 1.84
N GLY A 181 -17.71 15.82 1.98
CA GLY A 181 -17.50 14.53 2.64
C GLY A 181 -17.94 13.32 1.79
N MET A 182 -18.13 13.48 0.47
CA MET A 182 -18.59 12.39 -0.41
C MET A 182 -17.51 11.36 -0.77
N SER A 183 -16.36 11.34 -0.07
CA SER A 183 -15.37 10.27 -0.14
C SER A 183 -14.90 10.00 -1.58
N TYR A 184 -14.79 8.73 -2.00
CA TYR A 184 -14.36 8.30 -3.33
C TYR A 184 -15.26 8.80 -4.47
N TRP A 185 -16.50 9.27 -4.19
CA TRP A 185 -17.36 9.87 -5.22
C TRP A 185 -16.81 11.19 -5.75
N ALA A 186 -15.92 11.87 -5.03
CA ALA A 186 -15.21 13.03 -5.56
C ALA A 186 -14.35 12.65 -6.79
N LEU A 187 -13.64 11.52 -6.74
CA LEU A 187 -12.80 11.02 -7.84
C LEU A 187 -13.65 10.50 -9.00
N VAL A 188 -14.71 9.75 -8.69
CA VAL A 188 -15.67 9.25 -9.70
C VAL A 188 -16.38 10.42 -10.38
N GLY A 189 -16.84 11.40 -9.60
CA GLY A 189 -17.48 12.62 -10.07
C GLY A 189 -16.57 13.46 -10.95
N GLN A 190 -15.29 13.63 -10.57
CA GLN A 190 -14.29 14.29 -11.41
C GLN A 190 -14.18 13.61 -12.79
N PHE A 191 -14.00 12.29 -12.78
CA PHE A 191 -13.79 11.52 -14.00
C PHE A 191 -15.05 11.54 -14.89
N MET A 192 -16.24 11.37 -14.31
CA MET A 192 -17.52 11.41 -15.03
C MET A 192 -17.84 12.79 -15.57
N ALA A 193 -17.72 13.84 -14.76
CA ALA A 193 -17.98 15.20 -15.21
C ALA A 193 -17.04 15.60 -16.35
N ASN A 194 -15.76 15.21 -16.29
CA ASN A 194 -14.82 15.49 -17.37
C ASN A 194 -15.27 14.87 -18.70
N LEU A 195 -15.64 13.59 -18.67
CA LEU A 195 -16.08 12.84 -19.85
C LEU A 195 -17.39 13.36 -20.41
N LEU A 196 -18.38 13.61 -19.55
CA LEU A 196 -19.69 14.09 -19.95
C LEU A 196 -19.61 15.50 -20.52
N LEU A 197 -18.94 16.44 -19.82
CA LEU A 197 -18.78 17.82 -20.29
C LEU A 197 -18.00 17.88 -21.59
N LYS A 198 -16.87 17.17 -21.71
CA LYS A 198 -16.11 17.12 -22.98
C LYS A 198 -17.01 16.60 -24.11
N SER A 199 -17.77 15.53 -23.88
CA SER A 199 -18.65 14.95 -24.89
C SER A 199 -19.79 15.88 -25.29
N SER A 200 -20.46 16.51 -24.32
CA SER A 200 -21.54 17.48 -24.57
C SER A 200 -21.04 18.69 -25.34
N ILE A 201 -19.91 19.28 -24.95
CA ILE A 201 -19.37 20.46 -25.63
C ILE A 201 -18.89 20.10 -27.05
N LEU A 202 -18.29 18.93 -27.26
CA LEU A 202 -17.93 18.44 -28.62
C LEU A 202 -19.15 18.33 -29.54
N TRP A 203 -20.27 17.83 -29.00
CA TRP A 203 -21.54 17.78 -29.73
C TRP A 203 -22.05 19.17 -30.09
N LEU A 204 -21.98 20.13 -29.17
CA LEU A 204 -22.41 21.51 -29.45
C LEU A 204 -21.48 22.22 -30.45
N ALA A 205 -20.17 21.96 -30.37
CA ALA A 205 -19.15 22.62 -31.19
C ALA A 205 -19.01 22.06 -32.61
N SER A 206 -19.40 20.80 -32.84
CA SER A 206 -19.37 20.17 -34.16
C SER A 206 -20.70 20.37 -34.90
N PRO A 207 -20.70 20.99 -36.10
CA PRO A 207 -21.92 21.17 -36.90
C PRO A 207 -22.42 19.87 -37.55
N TRP A 208 -21.53 18.90 -37.76
CA TRP A 208 -21.90 17.59 -38.32
C TRP A 208 -22.81 16.81 -37.36
N ARG A 209 -23.81 16.12 -37.91
CA ARG A 209 -24.77 15.30 -37.17
C ARG A 209 -24.91 13.93 -37.85
N PRO A 210 -24.83 12.82 -37.10
CA PRO A 210 -24.93 11.49 -37.68
C PRO A 210 -26.33 11.25 -38.24
N ARG A 211 -26.42 10.80 -39.49
CA ARG A 211 -27.69 10.36 -40.10
C ARG A 211 -27.76 8.83 -40.04
N ARG A 212 -28.96 8.28 -39.91
CA ARG A 212 -29.17 6.82 -40.05
C ARG A 212 -29.18 6.49 -41.54
N ARG A 213 -28.06 5.98 -42.04
CA ARG A 213 -27.93 5.38 -43.38
C ARG A 213 -27.58 3.91 -43.19
N SER A 214 -28.18 3.02 -43.98
CA SER A 214 -27.97 1.58 -43.80
C SER A 214 -26.52 1.19 -44.11
N ASP A 215 -25.91 0.43 -43.21
CA ASP A 215 -24.53 -0.10 -43.34
C ASP A 215 -24.36 -1.02 -44.58
N THR A 216 -25.47 -1.36 -45.26
CA THR A 216 -25.56 -2.27 -46.42
C THR A 216 -25.70 -1.59 -47.78
N THR A 217 -25.55 -0.27 -47.87
CA THR A 217 -25.66 0.43 -49.17
C THR A 217 -24.54 -0.03 -50.13
N PRO A 218 -24.83 -0.53 -51.34
CA PRO A 218 -23.82 -1.06 -52.26
C PRO A 218 -22.78 0.02 -52.64
N GLY A 219 -21.48 -0.27 -52.46
CA GLY A 219 -20.37 0.65 -52.78
C GLY A 219 -19.62 1.26 -51.58
N MET A 220 -20.13 1.14 -50.35
CA MET A 220 -19.45 1.65 -49.15
C MET A 220 -18.41 0.66 -48.59
N SER A 221 -17.17 0.73 -49.10
CA SER A 221 -16.04 -0.04 -48.56
C SER A 221 -15.53 0.54 -47.23
N VAL A 222 -16.11 0.11 -46.09
CA VAL A 222 -15.54 0.36 -44.74
C VAL A 222 -14.58 -0.77 -44.32
N GLY A 223 -14.53 -1.87 -45.08
CA GLY A 223 -13.75 -3.07 -44.77
C GLY A 223 -12.25 -2.81 -44.62
N SER A 224 -11.66 -1.92 -45.44
CA SER A 224 -10.25 -1.54 -45.33
C SER A 224 -9.94 -0.73 -44.06
N ILE A 225 -10.85 0.15 -43.64
CA ILE A 225 -10.77 0.91 -42.38
C ILE A 225 -10.87 -0.03 -41.19
N LEU A 226 -11.80 -0.99 -41.22
CA LEU A 226 -12.00 -1.98 -40.17
C LEU A 226 -10.82 -2.95 -40.06
N ALA A 227 -10.23 -3.37 -41.18
CA ALA A 227 -9.04 -4.23 -41.19
C ALA A 227 -7.82 -3.55 -40.56
N TYR A 228 -7.58 -2.27 -40.86
CA TYR A 228 -6.54 -1.46 -40.23
C TYR A 228 -6.78 -1.32 -38.72
N SER A 229 -8.01 -0.99 -38.35
CA SER A 229 -8.50 -0.79 -36.99
C SER A 229 -8.34 -2.04 -36.12
N ARG A 230 -8.62 -3.24 -36.68
CA ARG A 230 -8.44 -4.54 -36.00
C ARG A 230 -7.00 -4.77 -35.57
N ASN A 231 -6.04 -4.59 -36.46
CA ASN A 231 -4.63 -4.87 -36.18
C ASN A 231 -4.06 -3.94 -35.09
N VAL A 232 -4.45 -2.67 -35.12
CA VAL A 232 -4.07 -1.68 -34.09
C VAL A 232 -4.69 -2.02 -32.73
N THR A 233 -5.96 -2.45 -32.73
CA THR A 233 -6.68 -2.80 -31.50
C THR A 233 -6.09 -4.03 -30.82
N VAL A 234 -5.82 -5.10 -31.58
CA VAL A 234 -5.21 -6.34 -31.06
C VAL A 234 -3.85 -6.03 -30.41
N PHE A 235 -3.00 -5.23 -31.07
CA PHE A 235 -1.72 -4.80 -30.49
C PHE A 235 -1.89 -3.99 -29.20
N ARG A 236 -2.85 -3.06 -29.16
CA ARG A 236 -3.14 -2.24 -27.98
C ARG A 236 -3.60 -3.10 -26.81
N VAL A 237 -4.52 -4.04 -27.03
CA VAL A 237 -5.04 -4.95 -26.00
C VAL A 237 -3.92 -5.82 -25.42
N LEU A 238 -3.12 -6.49 -26.28
CA LEU A 238 -2.00 -7.33 -25.86
C LEU A 238 -0.97 -6.55 -25.02
N THR A 239 -0.65 -5.32 -25.42
CA THR A 239 0.31 -4.49 -24.69
C THR A 239 -0.28 -3.82 -23.45
N HIS A 240 -1.60 -3.70 -23.34
CA HIS A 240 -2.28 -3.14 -22.15
C HIS A 240 -2.40 -4.13 -21.01
N ILE A 241 -2.70 -5.40 -21.30
CA ILE A 241 -2.85 -6.45 -20.27
C ILE A 241 -1.57 -6.53 -19.42
N GLY A 242 -0.41 -6.64 -20.08
CA GLY A 242 0.87 -6.75 -19.38
C GLY A 242 1.28 -5.50 -18.59
N ARG A 243 0.72 -4.32 -18.91
CA ARG A 243 1.05 -3.03 -18.27
C ARG A 243 0.15 -2.65 -17.10
N ASN A 244 -1.00 -3.30 -16.97
CA ASN A 244 -1.95 -3.04 -15.89
C ASN A 244 -2.10 -4.23 -14.95
N LEU A 245 -1.45 -5.36 -15.24
CA LEU A 245 -1.51 -6.55 -14.39
C LEU A 245 -0.92 -6.28 -13.00
N ASP A 246 0.12 -5.47 -12.90
CA ASP A 246 0.69 -4.98 -11.65
C ASP A 246 -0.39 -4.36 -10.75
N ARG A 247 -1.22 -3.48 -11.30
CA ARG A 247 -2.33 -2.83 -10.59
C ARG A 247 -3.41 -3.82 -10.16
N VAL A 248 -3.74 -4.78 -11.04
CA VAL A 248 -4.72 -5.84 -10.71
C VAL A 248 -4.21 -6.71 -9.55
N VAL A 249 -2.94 -7.13 -9.62
CA VAL A 249 -2.30 -7.96 -8.60
C VAL A 249 -2.19 -7.21 -7.28
N VAL A 250 -1.83 -5.92 -7.29
CA VAL A 250 -1.78 -5.10 -6.07
C VAL A 250 -3.17 -4.91 -5.47
N GLY A 251 -4.19 -4.64 -6.29
CA GLY A 251 -5.56 -4.53 -5.80
C GLY A 251 -6.04 -5.82 -5.12
N PHE A 252 -5.74 -6.97 -5.73
CA PHE A 252 -6.18 -8.27 -5.23
C PHE A 252 -5.44 -8.68 -3.96
N SER A 253 -4.12 -8.53 -3.95
CA SER A 253 -3.28 -8.98 -2.83
C SER A 253 -3.19 -7.98 -1.66
N GLY A 254 -3.34 -6.68 -1.93
CA GLY A 254 -3.09 -5.61 -0.97
C GLY A 254 -4.33 -4.80 -0.56
N GLY A 255 -5.48 -5.00 -1.21
CA GLY A 255 -6.70 -4.25 -0.95
C GLY A 255 -6.63 -2.77 -1.35
N PRO A 256 -7.68 -1.97 -1.06
CA PRO A 256 -7.80 -0.60 -1.57
C PRO A 256 -6.68 0.32 -1.07
N ALA A 257 -6.35 0.29 0.22
CA ALA A 257 -5.32 1.18 0.77
C ALA A 257 -3.95 0.97 0.10
N ALA A 258 -3.51 -0.28 -0.07
CA ALA A 258 -2.23 -0.56 -0.69
C ALA A 258 -2.25 -0.28 -2.20
N MET A 259 -3.39 -0.51 -2.86
CA MET A 259 -3.60 -0.12 -4.26
C MET A 259 -3.53 1.39 -4.46
N GLY A 260 -4.07 2.19 -3.55
CA GLY A 260 -3.95 3.65 -3.61
C GLY A 260 -2.52 4.13 -3.44
N LEU A 261 -1.78 3.57 -2.47
CA LEU A 261 -0.35 3.87 -2.28
C LEU A 261 0.47 3.52 -3.53
N TYR A 262 0.21 2.36 -4.14
CA TYR A 262 0.89 1.92 -5.36
C TYR A 262 0.53 2.79 -6.57
N ASP A 263 -0.76 3.03 -6.81
CA ASP A 263 -1.25 3.82 -7.95
C ASP A 263 -0.69 5.23 -7.93
N ARG A 264 -0.75 5.92 -6.78
CA ARG A 264 -0.15 7.26 -6.65
C ARG A 264 1.37 7.22 -6.84
N SER A 265 2.06 6.24 -6.27
CA SER A 265 3.50 6.08 -6.47
C SER A 265 3.86 5.88 -7.94
N TYR A 266 3.11 5.04 -8.64
CA TYR A 266 3.31 4.77 -10.06
C TYR A 266 2.99 5.99 -10.93
N GLN A 267 1.87 6.67 -10.67
CA GLN A 267 1.45 7.85 -11.42
C GLN A 267 2.49 8.97 -11.32
N TRP A 268 2.98 9.27 -10.12
CA TRP A 268 3.96 10.33 -9.91
C TRP A 268 5.36 9.92 -10.39
N SER A 269 5.78 8.66 -10.24
CA SER A 269 7.09 8.21 -10.75
C SER A 269 7.17 8.24 -12.28
N THR A 270 6.05 8.00 -12.96
CA THR A 270 5.97 8.09 -14.43
C THR A 270 5.60 9.47 -14.95
N PHE A 271 5.35 10.44 -14.07
CA PHE A 271 4.90 11.78 -14.43
C PHE A 271 5.90 12.53 -15.35
N PRO A 272 7.23 12.58 -15.05
CA PRO A 272 8.20 13.21 -15.96
C PRO A 272 8.25 12.52 -17.32
N VAL A 273 8.17 11.19 -17.34
CA VAL A 273 8.19 10.39 -18.58
C VAL A 273 6.94 10.65 -19.43
N THR A 274 5.77 10.84 -18.83
CA THR A 274 4.53 11.02 -19.61
C THR A 274 4.34 12.45 -20.06
N ASN A 275 4.61 13.44 -19.21
CA ASN A 275 4.28 14.84 -19.50
C ASN A 275 5.43 15.65 -20.10
N ILE A 276 6.69 15.31 -19.81
CA ILE A 276 7.85 15.98 -20.40
C ILE A 276 8.31 15.21 -21.64
N TYR A 277 8.47 13.89 -21.52
CA TYR A 277 9.03 13.09 -22.62
C TYR A 277 8.00 12.81 -23.73
N GLY A 278 6.74 12.51 -23.41
CA GLY A 278 5.71 12.18 -24.41
C GLY A 278 5.63 13.14 -25.61
N PRO A 279 5.50 14.46 -25.39
CA PRO A 279 5.47 15.45 -26.48
C PRO A 279 6.77 15.51 -27.28
N LEU A 280 7.93 15.50 -26.61
CA LEU A 280 9.25 15.50 -27.25
C LEU A 280 9.46 14.26 -28.13
N LEU A 281 8.94 13.11 -27.70
CA LEU A 281 9.00 11.86 -28.43
C LEU A 281 8.27 11.94 -29.77
N GLY A 282 7.10 12.57 -29.81
CA GLY A 282 6.33 12.75 -31.05
C GLY A 282 7.09 13.57 -32.09
N VAL A 283 7.73 14.66 -31.65
CA VAL A 283 8.58 15.51 -32.51
C VAL A 283 9.81 14.74 -32.99
N ALA A 284 10.46 13.98 -32.09
CA ALA A 284 11.61 13.16 -32.44
C ALA A 284 11.28 12.10 -33.49
N VAL A 285 10.15 11.39 -33.32
CA VAL A 285 9.70 10.38 -34.30
C VAL A 285 9.43 11.01 -35.66
N ALA A 286 8.66 12.11 -35.71
CA ALA A 286 8.34 12.79 -36.97
C ALA A 286 9.59 13.30 -37.71
N SER A 287 10.56 13.83 -36.95
CA SER A 287 11.82 14.32 -37.51
C SER A 287 12.69 13.18 -38.04
N LEU A 288 12.76 12.06 -37.30
CA LEU A 288 13.54 10.88 -37.68
C LEU A 288 12.98 10.15 -38.90
N SER A 289 11.66 10.05 -39.03
CA SER A 289 11.03 9.41 -40.18
C SER A 289 11.36 10.11 -41.51
N ARG A 290 11.57 11.43 -41.50
CA ARG A 290 11.95 12.19 -42.71
C ARG A 290 13.34 11.86 -43.25
N VAL A 291 14.24 11.42 -42.38
CA VAL A 291 15.62 11.08 -42.73
C VAL A 291 15.89 9.57 -42.65
N GLN A 292 14.83 8.75 -42.59
CA GLN A 292 14.94 7.29 -42.37
C GLN A 292 15.83 6.56 -43.41
N HIS A 293 15.91 7.10 -44.63
CA HIS A 293 16.68 6.50 -45.73
C HIS A 293 18.16 6.95 -45.77
N ASP A 294 18.55 7.96 -45.00
CA ASP A 294 19.93 8.45 -44.89
C ASP A 294 20.50 8.05 -43.53
N ALA A 295 21.28 6.96 -43.51
CA ALA A 295 21.78 6.38 -42.26
C ALA A 295 22.67 7.35 -41.45
N VAL A 296 23.42 8.23 -42.11
CA VAL A 296 24.33 9.17 -41.44
C VAL A 296 23.53 10.30 -40.81
N ARG A 297 22.63 10.94 -41.59
CA ARG A 297 21.76 12.01 -41.05
C ARG A 297 20.79 11.47 -40.01
N TYR A 298 20.30 10.24 -40.16
CA TYR A 298 19.42 9.60 -39.18
C TYR A 298 20.12 9.42 -37.83
N ARG A 299 21.38 8.96 -37.81
CA ARG A 299 22.17 8.80 -36.57
C ARG A 299 22.41 10.12 -35.86
N ASP A 300 22.81 11.15 -36.60
CA ASP A 300 23.08 12.47 -36.03
C ASP A 300 21.81 13.13 -35.49
N LEU A 301 20.71 13.07 -36.25
CA LEU A 301 19.43 13.60 -35.81
C LEU A 301 18.87 12.81 -34.61
N ALA A 302 19.03 11.48 -34.58
CA ALA A 302 18.59 10.65 -33.46
C ALA A 302 19.32 11.05 -32.18
N ARG A 303 20.63 11.28 -32.26
CA ARG A 303 21.41 11.76 -31.11
C ARG A 303 20.92 13.14 -30.67
N ARG A 304 20.81 14.11 -31.59
CA ARG A 304 20.40 15.49 -31.26
C ARG A 304 18.98 15.58 -30.71
N ALA A 305 18.08 14.72 -31.20
CA ALA A 305 16.68 14.70 -30.76
C ALA A 305 16.49 13.93 -29.44
N LEU A 306 17.21 12.84 -29.20
CA LEU A 306 16.98 11.93 -28.07
C LEU A 306 17.85 12.22 -26.85
N LEU A 307 19.08 12.74 -27.03
CA LEU A 307 20.01 13.03 -25.93
C LEU A 307 19.52 14.12 -24.96
N PRO A 308 18.93 15.25 -25.42
CA PRO A 308 18.36 16.26 -24.53
C PRO A 308 17.27 15.69 -23.62
N ILE A 309 16.59 14.64 -24.07
CA ILE A 309 15.49 14.06 -23.32
C ILE A 309 15.98 13.23 -22.14
N PHE A 310 17.10 12.52 -22.30
CA PHE A 310 17.80 11.92 -21.18
C PHE A 310 18.36 12.99 -20.24
N ALA A 311 18.92 14.07 -20.79
CA ALA A 311 19.53 15.14 -20.00
C ALA A 311 18.53 15.87 -19.09
N THR A 312 17.24 15.95 -19.46
CA THR A 312 16.20 16.59 -18.64
C THR A 312 15.46 15.61 -17.73
N CYS A 313 15.15 14.40 -18.23
CA CYS A 313 14.30 13.45 -17.50
C CYS A 313 15.05 12.67 -16.43
N LEU A 314 16.30 12.27 -16.69
CA LEU A 314 17.09 11.48 -15.74
C LEU A 314 17.39 12.25 -14.44
N PRO A 315 17.81 13.53 -14.46
CA PRO A 315 18.01 14.29 -13.22
C PRO A 315 16.73 14.47 -12.42
N ALA A 316 15.60 14.71 -13.08
CA ALA A 316 14.30 14.85 -12.41
C ALA A 316 13.91 13.54 -11.69
N LEU A 317 14.05 12.39 -12.35
CA LEU A 317 13.74 11.09 -11.75
C LEU A 317 14.73 10.71 -10.64
N ALA A 318 16.01 11.05 -10.78
CA ALA A 318 17.01 10.86 -9.74
C ALA A 318 16.69 11.73 -8.51
N PHE A 319 16.35 13.00 -8.71
CA PHE A 319 15.91 13.90 -7.65
C PHE A 319 14.66 13.34 -6.94
N MET A 320 13.63 12.92 -7.68
CA MET A 320 12.42 12.33 -7.11
C MET A 320 12.69 11.03 -6.34
N ALA A 321 13.68 10.22 -6.75
CA ALA A 321 14.05 9.00 -6.04
C ALA A 321 14.79 9.29 -4.73
N VAL A 322 15.72 10.26 -4.73
CA VAL A 322 16.49 10.66 -3.53
C VAL A 322 15.58 11.37 -2.54
N GLU A 323 14.89 12.42 -2.99
CA GLU A 323 13.99 13.26 -2.21
C GLU A 323 12.56 12.71 -2.10
N ALA A 324 12.39 11.40 -2.29
CA ALA A 324 11.08 10.75 -2.31
C ALA A 324 10.18 11.08 -1.11
N ALA A 325 10.74 11.17 0.10
CA ALA A 325 9.98 11.53 1.30
C ALA A 325 9.44 12.96 1.23
N ASN A 326 10.30 13.91 0.85
CA ASN A 326 9.93 15.33 0.73
C ASN A 326 8.99 15.57 -0.44
N VAL A 327 9.23 14.93 -1.58
CA VAL A 327 8.35 15.00 -2.76
C VAL A 327 6.97 14.42 -2.46
N VAL A 328 6.87 13.27 -1.80
CA VAL A 328 5.58 12.66 -1.42
C VAL A 328 4.87 13.52 -0.37
N ALA A 329 5.57 14.02 0.64
CA ALA A 329 4.99 14.91 1.64
C ALA A 329 4.48 16.23 1.04
N LEU A 330 5.24 16.81 0.11
CA LEU A 330 4.87 18.05 -0.58
C LEU A 330 3.69 17.85 -1.53
N LEU A 331 3.71 16.80 -2.35
CA LEU A 331 2.67 16.58 -3.36
C LEU A 331 1.40 16.01 -2.72
N LEU A 332 1.53 14.95 -1.94
CA LEU A 332 0.39 14.16 -1.47
C LEU A 332 0.02 14.47 -0.01
N GLY A 333 0.97 14.85 0.83
CA GLY A 333 0.79 15.11 2.26
C GLY A 333 1.34 14.00 3.16
N ALA A 334 1.38 14.24 4.48
CA ALA A 334 1.98 13.34 5.47
C ALA A 334 1.32 11.95 5.52
N GLN A 335 0.01 11.87 5.24
CA GLN A 335 -0.73 10.59 5.23
C GLN A 335 -0.27 9.61 4.13
N TRP A 336 0.54 10.08 3.17
CA TRP A 336 1.06 9.26 2.07
C TRP A 336 2.50 8.80 2.28
N LEU A 337 3.12 9.06 3.44
CA LEU A 337 4.52 8.67 3.67
C LEU A 337 4.75 7.15 3.56
N ALA A 338 3.73 6.33 3.78
CA ALA A 338 3.78 4.88 3.53
C ALA A 338 4.02 4.52 2.05
N ALA A 339 3.77 5.44 1.10
CA ALA A 339 4.03 5.28 -0.32
C ALA A 339 5.52 5.47 -0.68
N VAL A 340 6.32 6.11 0.18
CA VAL A 340 7.71 6.49 -0.10
C VAL A 340 8.58 5.30 -0.58
N PRO A 341 8.55 4.11 0.05
CA PRO A 341 9.34 2.97 -0.43
C PRO A 341 8.92 2.53 -1.83
N LEU A 342 7.62 2.52 -2.14
CA LEU A 342 7.09 2.17 -3.46
C LEU A 342 7.51 3.20 -4.50
N PHE A 343 7.34 4.49 -4.17
CA PHE A 343 7.70 5.61 -5.03
C PHE A 343 9.19 5.62 -5.39
N ARG A 344 10.08 5.36 -4.43
CA ARG A 344 11.54 5.24 -4.70
C ARG A 344 11.86 4.16 -5.72
N VAL A 345 11.36 2.95 -5.48
CA VAL A 345 11.62 1.79 -6.34
C VAL A 345 11.07 2.02 -7.75
N LEU A 346 9.86 2.59 -7.85
CA LEU A 346 9.23 2.90 -9.13
C LEU A 346 9.91 4.08 -9.86
N CYS A 347 10.48 5.06 -9.15
CA CYS A 347 11.30 6.11 -9.78
C CYS A 347 12.56 5.53 -10.43
N ILE A 348 13.20 4.54 -9.80
CA ILE A 348 14.34 3.81 -10.40
C ILE A 348 13.89 3.04 -11.64
N ALA A 349 12.73 2.36 -11.57
CA ALA A 349 12.15 1.71 -12.74
C ALA A 349 11.85 2.70 -13.87
N ALA A 350 11.29 3.87 -13.56
CA ALA A 350 11.00 4.93 -14.53
C ALA A 350 12.28 5.51 -15.14
N PHE A 351 13.33 5.70 -14.33
CA PHE A 351 14.65 6.16 -14.77
C PHE A 351 15.21 5.25 -15.86
N VAL A 352 15.15 3.93 -15.64
CA VAL A 352 15.56 2.96 -16.66
C VAL A 352 14.53 2.84 -17.78
N GLY A 353 13.24 2.96 -17.46
CA GLY A 353 12.13 2.93 -18.40
C GLY A 353 12.22 4.00 -19.51
N CYS A 354 12.94 5.11 -19.28
CA CYS A 354 13.29 6.06 -20.33
C CYS A 354 13.92 5.39 -21.55
N THR A 355 14.75 4.35 -21.38
CA THR A 355 15.36 3.64 -22.51
C THR A 355 14.32 2.91 -23.36
N SER A 356 13.29 2.33 -22.72
CA SER A 356 12.18 1.66 -23.42
C SER A 356 11.33 2.63 -24.24
N THR A 357 11.23 3.88 -23.79
CA THR A 357 10.54 4.94 -24.54
C THR A 357 11.36 5.39 -25.76
N VAL A 358 12.68 5.47 -25.64
CA VAL A 358 13.58 5.75 -26.78
C VAL A 358 13.51 4.65 -27.84
N THR A 359 13.65 3.39 -27.43
CA THR A 359 13.62 2.25 -28.37
C THR A 359 12.28 2.22 -29.10
N LYS A 360 11.18 2.55 -28.43
CA LYS A 360 9.87 2.75 -29.07
C LYS A 360 9.92 3.83 -30.16
N ALA A 361 10.54 4.98 -29.93
CA ALA A 361 10.67 6.02 -30.97
C ALA A 361 11.54 5.56 -32.16
N LEU A 362 12.59 4.80 -31.91
CA LEU A 362 13.42 4.24 -32.97
C LEU A 362 12.65 3.21 -33.81
N TYR A 363 11.90 2.31 -33.18
CA TYR A 363 11.05 1.37 -33.90
C TYR A 363 10.00 2.07 -34.75
N LEU A 364 9.34 3.09 -34.20
CA LEU A 364 8.27 3.79 -34.88
C LEU A 364 8.79 4.65 -36.04
N SER A 365 9.91 5.35 -35.83
CA SER A 365 10.50 6.20 -36.88
C SER A 365 11.14 5.41 -38.02
N ALA A 366 11.68 4.23 -37.74
CA ALA A 366 12.27 3.33 -38.73
C ALA A 366 11.26 2.32 -39.33
N GLY A 367 9.96 2.49 -39.10
CA GLY A 367 8.90 1.61 -39.63
C GLY A 367 8.97 0.15 -39.15
N SER A 368 9.75 -0.15 -38.13
CA SER A 368 10.09 -1.52 -37.69
C SER A 368 9.14 -2.04 -36.60
N THR A 369 7.85 -1.80 -36.76
CA THR A 369 6.80 -2.14 -35.78
C THR A 369 6.67 -3.65 -35.51
N ALA A 370 6.95 -4.49 -36.51
CA ALA A 370 6.98 -5.95 -36.36
C ALA A 370 8.06 -6.41 -35.34
N ARG A 371 9.23 -5.76 -35.32
CA ARG A 371 10.28 -6.03 -34.33
C ARG A 371 9.84 -5.58 -32.94
N GLN A 372 9.18 -4.43 -32.84
CA GLN A 372 8.63 -3.96 -31.57
C GLN A 372 7.60 -4.94 -30.98
N LEU A 373 6.72 -5.50 -31.82
CA LEU A 373 5.75 -6.53 -31.41
C LEU A 373 6.45 -7.79 -30.88
N ARG A 374 7.44 -8.32 -31.61
CA ARG A 374 8.24 -9.48 -31.16
C ARG A 374 8.91 -9.23 -29.82
N TRP A 375 9.49 -8.04 -29.62
CA TRP A 375 10.06 -7.66 -28.32
C TRP A 375 8.99 -7.61 -27.22
N GLY A 376 7.81 -7.04 -27.51
CA GLY A 376 6.69 -7.00 -26.58
C GLY A 376 6.21 -8.39 -26.15
N LEU A 377 6.16 -9.36 -27.06
CA LEU A 377 5.80 -10.76 -26.78
C LEU A 377 6.80 -11.46 -25.86
N ILE A 378 8.06 -11.01 -25.79
CA ILE A 378 9.07 -11.51 -24.86
C ILE A 378 9.02 -10.74 -23.54
N ALA A 379 8.97 -9.41 -23.60
CA ALA A 379 9.05 -8.54 -22.44
C ALA A 379 7.81 -8.61 -21.54
N ALA A 380 6.61 -8.72 -22.12
CA ALA A 380 5.37 -8.73 -21.34
C ALA A 380 5.24 -9.98 -20.45
N PRO A 381 5.40 -11.22 -20.93
CA PRO A 381 5.36 -12.40 -20.07
C PRO A 381 6.42 -12.38 -18.97
N LEU A 382 7.65 -11.91 -19.27
CA LEU A 382 8.71 -11.78 -18.27
C LEU A 382 8.38 -10.75 -17.19
N THR A 383 7.78 -9.62 -17.58
CA THR A 383 7.31 -8.61 -16.63
C THR A 383 6.16 -9.14 -15.77
N ILE A 384 5.20 -9.83 -16.39
CA ILE A 384 4.09 -10.50 -15.70
C ILE A 384 4.62 -11.53 -14.70
N ALA A 385 5.54 -12.40 -15.11
CA ALA A 385 6.14 -13.40 -14.24
C ALA A 385 6.88 -12.75 -13.06
N ALA A 386 7.65 -11.69 -13.31
CA ALA A 386 8.35 -10.96 -12.24
C ALA A 386 7.39 -10.26 -11.26
N VAL A 387 6.27 -9.71 -11.75
CA VAL A 387 5.21 -9.12 -10.93
C VAL A 387 4.51 -10.18 -10.09
N LEU A 388 4.16 -11.33 -10.67
CA LEU A 388 3.51 -12.44 -9.97
C LEU A 388 4.42 -13.05 -8.91
N VAL A 389 5.71 -13.27 -9.23
CA VAL A 389 6.72 -13.70 -8.26
C VAL A 389 6.91 -12.62 -7.18
N GLY A 390 6.99 -11.35 -7.59
CA GLY A 390 7.05 -10.19 -6.71
C GLY A 390 5.88 -10.13 -5.71
N SER A 391 4.68 -10.51 -6.13
CA SER A 391 3.48 -10.47 -5.28
C SER A 391 3.58 -11.32 -4.01
N ILE A 392 4.47 -12.30 -3.98
CA ILE A 392 4.74 -13.15 -2.81
C ILE A 392 5.24 -12.31 -1.61
N TRP A 393 5.91 -11.19 -1.87
CA TRP A 393 6.38 -10.24 -0.83
C TRP A 393 5.44 -9.04 -0.65
N GLY A 394 4.19 -9.16 -1.09
CA GLY A 394 3.18 -8.10 -1.02
C GLY A 394 3.43 -6.97 -2.02
N VAL A 395 2.81 -5.81 -1.77
CA VAL A 395 2.79 -4.68 -2.71
C VAL A 395 4.18 -4.10 -2.99
N TYR A 396 5.06 -4.07 -1.99
CA TYR A 396 6.45 -3.69 -2.19
C TYR A 396 7.20 -4.68 -3.09
N GLY A 397 6.91 -5.98 -2.94
CA GLY A 397 7.41 -7.02 -3.81
C GLY A 397 6.93 -6.90 -5.26
N VAL A 398 5.67 -6.50 -5.49
CA VAL A 398 5.17 -6.19 -6.84
C VAL A 398 5.94 -5.04 -7.47
N ALA A 399 6.14 -3.94 -6.73
CA ALA A 399 6.96 -2.81 -7.18
C ALA A 399 8.40 -3.25 -7.53
N LEU A 400 9.02 -4.07 -6.68
CA LEU A 400 10.35 -4.62 -6.94
C LEU A 400 10.37 -5.55 -8.17
N GLY A 401 9.39 -6.43 -8.32
CA GLY A 401 9.27 -7.34 -9.45
C GLY A 401 9.15 -6.58 -10.78
N TYR A 402 8.26 -5.59 -10.83
CA TYR A 402 8.13 -4.69 -11.99
C TYR A 402 9.44 -3.95 -12.29
N SER A 403 10.10 -3.43 -11.26
CA SER A 403 11.36 -2.69 -11.39
C SER A 403 12.50 -3.58 -11.87
N ALA A 404 12.63 -4.78 -11.30
CA ALA A 404 13.64 -5.76 -11.69
C ALA A 404 13.44 -6.22 -13.14
N ALA A 405 12.20 -6.48 -13.57
CA ALA A 405 11.90 -6.79 -14.95
C ALA A 405 12.28 -5.63 -15.88
N THR A 406 11.89 -4.41 -15.53
CA THR A 406 12.22 -3.21 -16.33
C THR A 406 13.72 -3.02 -16.48
N ILE A 407 14.48 -3.19 -15.39
CA ILE A 407 15.94 -3.06 -15.39
C ILE A 407 16.60 -4.20 -16.17
N GLY A 408 16.19 -5.45 -15.93
CA GLY A 408 16.74 -6.62 -16.60
C GLY A 408 16.49 -6.64 -18.11
N LEU A 409 15.32 -6.13 -18.54
CA LEU A 409 14.93 -6.08 -19.95
C LEU A 409 15.49 -4.86 -20.69
N ALA A 410 15.96 -3.83 -19.99
CA ALA A 410 16.42 -2.59 -20.61
C ALA A 410 17.59 -2.81 -21.59
N TYR A 411 18.67 -3.45 -21.15
CA TYR A 411 19.83 -3.69 -22.00
C TYR A 411 19.53 -4.60 -23.21
N PRO A 412 18.87 -5.77 -23.02
CA PRO A 412 18.39 -6.59 -24.13
C PRO A 412 17.52 -5.83 -25.13
N SER A 413 16.62 -4.95 -24.65
CA SER A 413 15.73 -4.17 -25.52
C SER A 413 16.48 -3.24 -26.46
N VAL A 414 17.49 -2.54 -25.93
CA VAL A 414 18.34 -1.63 -26.70
C VAL A 414 19.18 -2.42 -27.70
N ARG A 415 19.79 -3.54 -27.27
CA ARG A 415 20.59 -4.39 -28.17
C ARG A 415 19.74 -4.98 -29.30
N TYR A 416 18.54 -5.46 -29.00
CA TYR A 416 17.62 -6.01 -29.99
C TYR A 416 17.12 -4.92 -30.97
N CYS A 417 16.84 -3.71 -30.48
CA CYS A 417 16.46 -2.56 -31.31
C CYS A 417 17.55 -2.19 -32.31
N LEU A 418 18.80 -2.18 -31.86
CA LEU A 418 19.94 -1.78 -32.68
C LEU A 418 20.40 -2.87 -33.67
N TYR A 419 20.05 -4.13 -33.40
CA TYR A 419 20.40 -5.27 -34.26
C TYR A 419 19.75 -5.15 -35.64
N GLY A 420 20.57 -5.00 -36.69
CA GLY A 420 20.10 -4.88 -38.08
C GLY A 420 19.36 -3.56 -38.34
N SER A 421 19.72 -2.48 -37.65
CA SER A 421 19.20 -1.13 -37.90
C SER A 421 20.29 -0.24 -38.54
N HIS A 422 19.87 0.85 -39.20
CA HIS A 422 20.76 1.89 -39.75
C HIS A 422 21.67 2.57 -38.70
N LEU A 423 21.46 2.25 -37.41
CA LEU A 423 22.26 2.74 -36.30
C LEU A 423 23.53 1.89 -36.05
N ARG A 424 23.72 0.73 -36.72
CA ARG A 424 24.96 -0.06 -36.62
C ARG A 424 26.18 0.77 -37.06
N PRO A 425 27.35 0.61 -36.42
CA PRO A 425 28.60 1.06 -37.01
C PRO A 425 28.87 0.26 -38.29
N CYS A 426 29.31 0.95 -39.36
CA CYS A 426 30.10 0.30 -40.42
C CYS A 426 31.37 -0.24 -39.76
N THR A 427 31.35 -1.50 -39.35
CA THR A 427 32.56 -2.26 -39.02
C THR A 427 32.42 -3.63 -39.65
N SER A 428 33.42 -3.95 -40.47
CA SER A 428 33.72 -5.20 -41.19
C SER A 428 32.85 -5.57 -42.39
N GLY A 429 33.44 -5.46 -43.60
CA GLY A 429 33.03 -6.24 -44.78
C GLY A 429 33.19 -5.57 -46.14
N GLY A 430 34.42 -5.49 -46.66
CA GLY A 430 34.71 -5.37 -48.09
C GLY A 430 34.99 -3.96 -48.64
N PHE A 431 36.24 -3.52 -48.60
CA PHE A 431 36.79 -2.65 -49.65
C PHE A 431 38.31 -2.82 -49.68
N SER A 432 38.79 -3.47 -50.73
CA SER A 432 40.20 -3.63 -51.06
C SER A 432 40.81 -2.29 -51.47
N GLY A 433 41.98 -1.98 -50.91
CA GLY A 433 43.03 -1.14 -51.49
C GLY A 433 42.67 0.30 -51.87
N GLY A 434 42.79 1.24 -50.93
CA GLY A 434 42.90 2.68 -51.23
C GLY A 434 43.02 3.52 -49.95
N PRO A 435 43.87 4.56 -49.90
CA PRO A 435 44.05 5.37 -48.70
C PRO A 435 42.80 6.21 -48.43
N LEU A 436 42.07 5.89 -47.36
CA LEU A 436 40.90 6.65 -46.90
C LEU A 436 41.32 7.94 -46.16
N PRO A 437 40.53 9.04 -46.27
CA PRO A 437 40.84 10.31 -45.62
C PRO A 437 40.68 10.24 -44.09
N GLN A 438 41.56 10.96 -43.37
CA GLN A 438 41.73 11.00 -41.91
C GLN A 438 40.56 11.54 -41.05
N ARG A 439 39.28 11.48 -41.49
CA ARG A 439 38.14 11.99 -40.69
C ARG A 439 37.01 10.99 -40.53
N CYS A 440 37.28 9.88 -39.84
CA CYS A 440 36.20 9.04 -39.31
C CYS A 440 36.62 8.46 -37.95
N SER A 441 36.07 9.00 -36.86
CA SER A 441 36.13 8.40 -35.52
C SER A 441 34.73 7.93 -35.06
N PRO A 442 34.19 6.80 -35.56
CA PRO A 442 32.83 6.37 -35.25
C PRO A 442 32.71 5.65 -33.89
N LEU A 443 33.83 5.21 -33.30
CA LEU A 443 33.87 4.41 -32.07
C LEU A 443 33.48 5.18 -30.80
N ARG A 444 33.74 6.49 -30.72
CA ARG A 444 33.36 7.33 -29.55
C ARG A 444 31.85 7.53 -29.39
N HIS A 445 31.09 7.35 -30.48
CA HIS A 445 29.69 7.78 -30.58
C HIS A 445 28.69 6.71 -30.10
N TYR A 446 29.01 5.43 -30.30
CA TYR A 446 28.26 4.30 -29.75
C TYR A 446 28.60 4.06 -28.27
N ALA A 447 29.84 4.40 -27.89
CA ALA A 447 30.22 4.49 -26.49
C ALA A 447 29.27 5.44 -25.76
N ALA A 448 28.94 6.65 -26.22
CA ALA A 448 28.04 7.53 -25.46
C ALA A 448 26.65 6.94 -25.10
N LEU A 449 25.93 6.29 -26.02
CA LEU A 449 24.61 5.69 -25.73
C LEU A 449 24.71 4.37 -24.94
N ALA A 450 25.69 3.53 -25.27
CA ALA A 450 25.97 2.32 -24.50
C ALA A 450 26.64 2.61 -23.14
N THR A 451 27.30 3.76 -22.99
CA THR A 451 27.90 4.29 -21.76
C THR A 451 26.85 5.03 -20.97
N VAL A 452 25.88 5.71 -21.56
CA VAL A 452 24.69 6.21 -20.82
C VAL A 452 23.87 5.03 -20.33
N CYS A 453 23.61 4.00 -21.15
CA CYS A 453 22.95 2.78 -20.65
C CYS A 453 23.79 2.04 -19.60
N ARG A 454 25.11 1.85 -19.81
CA ARG A 454 25.99 1.21 -18.82
C ARG A 454 26.20 2.07 -17.58
N ALA A 455 26.21 3.39 -17.69
CA ALA A 455 26.30 4.34 -16.58
C ALA A 455 24.97 4.43 -15.86
N SER A 456 23.83 4.42 -16.53
CA SER A 456 22.51 4.30 -15.90
C SER A 456 22.36 2.96 -15.17
N TYR A 457 22.88 1.87 -15.76
CA TYR A 457 22.89 0.55 -15.14
C TYR A 457 23.87 0.46 -13.95
N ARG A 458 25.10 0.97 -14.09
CA ARG A 458 26.09 1.09 -12.99
C ARG A 458 25.66 2.08 -11.91
N CYS A 459 25.04 3.20 -12.28
CA CYS A 459 24.51 4.19 -11.35
C CYS A 459 23.29 3.64 -10.63
N CYS A 460 22.43 2.83 -11.28
CA CYS A 460 21.39 2.07 -10.59
C CYS A 460 21.97 1.04 -9.62
N LEU A 461 22.98 0.26 -10.02
CA LEU A 461 23.66 -0.69 -9.13
C LEU A 461 24.33 0.04 -7.94
N ASN A 462 24.96 1.18 -8.19
CA ASN A 462 25.59 2.02 -7.17
C ASN A 462 24.56 2.72 -6.27
N CYS A 463 23.47 3.26 -6.80
CA CYS A 463 22.33 3.78 -6.02
C CYS A 463 21.68 2.67 -5.19
N TRP A 464 21.55 1.46 -5.73
CA TRP A 464 21.04 0.32 -5.00
C TRP A 464 21.98 -0.10 -3.85
N SER A 465 23.29 0.05 -4.03
CA SER A 465 24.29 -0.14 -2.96
C SER A 465 24.29 1.01 -1.93
N LEU A 466 24.05 2.25 -2.34
CA LEU A 466 23.90 3.42 -1.46
C LEU A 466 22.59 3.35 -0.65
N LEU A 467 21.52 2.83 -1.23
CA LEU A 467 20.23 2.59 -0.55
C LEU A 467 20.30 1.44 0.46
N ARG A 468 21.29 0.53 0.38
CA ARG A 468 21.61 -0.41 1.47
C ARG A 468 22.33 0.27 2.64
N CYS A 469 22.97 1.43 2.42
CA CYS A 469 23.73 2.15 3.43
C CYS A 469 22.94 3.25 4.16
N SER A 470 21.71 3.56 3.77
CA SER A 470 20.88 4.52 4.50
C SER A 470 20.28 3.91 5.78
N ARG A 471 21.14 3.67 6.77
CA ARG A 471 20.79 3.74 8.20
C ARG A 471 20.86 5.21 8.63
N PRO A 472 19.99 5.69 9.53
CA PRO A 472 20.17 7.00 10.13
C PRO A 472 21.22 6.90 11.24
N SER A 473 22.43 7.39 10.97
CA SER A 473 23.32 8.18 11.87
C SER A 473 24.82 8.01 11.58
N THR A 474 25.44 9.15 11.24
CA THR A 474 26.79 9.66 11.54
C THR A 474 28.10 8.98 11.06
N HIS A 475 28.84 9.79 10.29
CA HIS A 475 30.31 9.92 10.09
C HIS A 475 31.14 8.81 9.40
N LEU A 476 31.57 9.08 8.16
CA LEU A 476 32.96 9.29 7.67
C LEU A 476 32.89 9.55 6.15
N ALA A 477 33.21 10.74 5.64
CA ALA A 477 34.53 11.17 5.17
C ALA A 477 35.16 10.28 4.06
N LEU A 478 35.38 10.92 2.90
CA LEU A 478 36.28 10.58 1.77
C LEU A 478 35.81 9.51 0.75
N TYR A 479 35.37 9.96 -0.43
CA TYR A 479 36.11 9.84 -1.71
C TYR A 479 35.48 10.82 -2.73
N GLY A 480 36.32 11.67 -3.32
CA GLY A 480 35.90 12.92 -3.99
C GLY A 480 35.43 12.78 -5.44
N CYS A 481 34.56 13.72 -5.83
CA CYS A 481 34.52 14.32 -7.17
C CYS A 481 33.81 15.70 -7.08
N PRO A 482 34.40 16.80 -7.58
CA PRO A 482 33.96 18.16 -7.27
C PRO A 482 33.03 18.74 -8.33
N ALA A 483 31.80 19.08 -7.94
CA ALA A 483 30.99 20.20 -8.44
C ALA A 483 29.57 20.10 -7.85
N ILE A 484 28.99 21.24 -7.45
CA ILE A 484 27.63 21.40 -6.91
C ILE A 484 27.51 21.11 -5.39
N VAL A 485 28.33 21.77 -4.56
CA VAL A 485 27.95 22.10 -3.17
C VAL A 485 28.54 23.47 -2.81
N ARG A 486 27.84 24.54 -3.17
CA ARG A 486 27.97 25.89 -2.57
C ARG A 486 26.64 26.61 -2.70
N SER A 487 25.72 26.29 -1.79
CA SER A 487 24.55 27.10 -1.41
C SER A 487 23.61 26.23 -0.58
N CYS A 488 23.94 26.04 0.70
CA CYS A 488 22.99 25.73 1.80
C CYS A 488 23.79 25.35 3.04
N THR A 489 24.52 26.32 3.58
CA THR A 489 25.06 26.29 4.93
C THR A 489 25.04 27.73 5.41
N ASN A 490 23.91 28.14 5.98
CA ASN A 490 23.76 29.15 7.02
C ASN A 490 22.26 29.31 7.35
N SER A 491 21.97 29.45 8.65
CA SER A 491 20.64 29.53 9.31
C SER A 491 19.99 28.15 9.55
N CYS A 492 19.78 27.62 10.76
CA CYS A 492 19.78 28.19 12.10
C CYS A 492 20.30 27.16 13.12
N LYS A 493 21.26 27.58 13.95
CA LYS A 493 21.63 26.97 15.22
C LYS A 493 21.58 28.13 16.23
N MET A 494 20.59 28.11 17.14
CA MET A 494 20.60 28.78 18.46
C MET A 494 19.19 28.74 19.07
N HIS A 495 18.92 27.77 19.95
CA HIS A 495 18.65 28.04 21.36
C HIS A 495 18.46 26.73 22.12
N LEU A 496 19.40 26.47 23.03
CA LEU A 496 19.34 25.49 24.09
C LEU A 496 19.48 26.29 25.37
N LEU A 497 18.41 26.42 26.16
CA LEU A 497 18.47 26.70 27.59
C LEU A 497 17.33 25.97 28.30
N ALA A 498 17.75 25.07 29.17
CA ALA A 498 17.19 24.72 30.48
C ALA A 498 15.73 25.06 30.80
N GLN A 499 14.94 24.00 31.05
CA GLN A 499 13.95 23.80 32.13
C GLN A 499 13.47 22.34 31.95
N GLY A 500 13.62 21.39 32.88
CA GLY A 500 13.52 21.53 34.33
C GLY A 500 12.07 21.73 34.74
N GLY A 501 11.19 20.78 34.39
CA GLY A 501 9.76 20.89 34.67
C GLY A 501 9.05 19.54 34.58
N SER A 502 8.79 18.96 35.75
CA SER A 502 7.80 17.91 35.98
C SER A 502 6.44 18.33 35.43
N SER A 503 5.90 17.59 34.46
CA SER A 503 4.48 17.68 34.10
C SER A 503 3.87 16.28 34.17
N GLY A 504 3.20 16.00 35.28
CA GLY A 504 2.23 14.93 35.37
C GLY A 504 1.10 15.20 34.40
N ALA A 505 1.00 14.39 33.36
CA ALA A 505 -0.15 14.42 32.46
C ALA A 505 -1.26 13.58 33.09
N ALA A 506 -2.26 14.27 33.64
CA ALA A 506 -3.51 13.67 34.07
C ALA A 506 -4.24 13.08 32.85
N TRP A 507 -4.76 11.86 33.01
CA TRP A 507 -5.53 11.15 31.99
C TRP A 507 -6.93 11.79 31.85
N PRO A 508 -7.46 11.99 30.63
CA PRO A 508 -8.79 12.57 30.44
C PRO A 508 -9.89 11.56 30.82
N GLU A 509 -10.88 12.03 31.58
CA GLU A 509 -12.09 11.27 31.92
C GLU A 509 -12.93 10.99 30.66
N ALA A 510 -13.17 9.71 30.37
CA ALA A 510 -13.99 9.29 29.25
C ALA A 510 -15.49 9.53 29.55
N ASN A 511 -16.14 10.28 28.66
CA ASN A 511 -17.57 10.63 28.68
C ASN A 511 -18.52 9.43 28.85
N LYS A 512 -19.55 9.63 29.68
CA LYS A 512 -20.67 8.73 30.02
C LYS A 512 -21.43 8.17 28.78
N PRO A 513 -21.91 6.91 28.81
CA PRO A 513 -22.87 6.39 27.84
C PRO A 513 -24.33 6.41 28.35
N MET A 514 -25.28 6.64 27.43
CA MET A 514 -26.72 6.42 27.59
C MET A 514 -27.12 5.01 27.11
N SER A 515 -27.63 4.16 28.01
CA SER A 515 -28.93 3.46 27.98
C SER A 515 -28.93 2.34 29.03
N THR A 516 -29.88 2.37 29.94
CA THR A 516 -29.98 1.61 31.20
C THR A 516 -30.32 0.13 30.99
N GLN A 517 -29.30 -0.70 30.79
CA GLN A 517 -29.24 -2.04 31.38
C GLN A 517 -28.19 -1.97 32.50
N GLN A 518 -28.55 -2.35 33.72
CA GLN A 518 -27.62 -2.31 34.86
C GLN A 518 -26.58 -3.41 34.66
N LEU A 519 -25.45 -3.06 34.06
CA LEU A 519 -24.36 -3.98 33.76
C LEU A 519 -23.64 -4.40 35.07
N PRO A 520 -23.24 -5.68 35.21
CA PRO A 520 -22.61 -6.20 36.42
C PRO A 520 -21.32 -5.45 36.76
N SER A 521 -21.00 -5.31 38.05
CA SER A 521 -19.74 -4.70 38.50
C SER A 521 -18.58 -5.68 38.32
N LEU A 522 -17.43 -5.16 37.90
CA LEU A 522 -16.25 -5.96 37.56
C LEU A 522 -14.99 -5.31 38.13
N ALA A 523 -14.22 -6.08 38.90
CA ALA A 523 -12.91 -5.69 39.39
C ALA A 523 -11.79 -6.48 38.73
N LEU A 524 -10.60 -5.86 38.68
CA LEU A 524 -9.37 -6.45 38.19
C LEU A 524 -8.38 -6.67 39.35
N ALA A 525 -7.70 -7.81 39.40
CA ALA A 525 -6.65 -8.09 40.38
C ALA A 525 -5.36 -8.49 39.68
N MET A 526 -4.24 -7.86 40.06
CA MET A 526 -2.93 -8.10 39.44
C MET A 526 -1.83 -8.12 40.49
N CYS A 527 -0.82 -8.96 40.27
CA CYS A 527 0.44 -8.92 41.01
C CYS A 527 1.49 -8.29 40.08
N VAL A 528 2.20 -7.26 40.55
CA VAL A 528 3.10 -6.45 39.71
C VAL A 528 4.50 -6.41 40.33
N ARG A 529 5.51 -6.66 39.47
CA ARG A 529 6.93 -6.52 39.80
C ARG A 529 7.73 -6.00 38.59
N ASP A 530 8.02 -4.71 38.62
CA ASP A 530 8.64 -3.94 37.53
C ASP A 530 8.05 -4.19 36.14
N GLU A 531 6.79 -3.77 35.95
CA GLU A 531 6.01 -3.93 34.72
C GLU A 531 5.56 -2.57 34.15
N GLU A 532 6.35 -1.51 34.34
CA GLU A 532 6.03 -0.16 33.88
C GLU A 532 5.68 -0.10 32.38
N SER A 533 6.25 -0.99 31.57
CA SER A 533 6.01 -1.08 30.13
C SER A 533 4.59 -1.47 29.74
N PHE A 534 3.84 -2.15 30.63
CA PHE A 534 2.49 -2.62 30.36
C PHE A 534 1.43 -1.93 31.22
N LEU A 535 1.76 -1.64 32.48
CA LEU A 535 0.78 -1.36 33.51
C LEU A 535 -0.17 -0.22 33.17
N ALA A 536 0.36 0.92 32.70
CA ALA A 536 -0.46 2.09 32.34
C ALA A 536 -1.45 1.77 31.21
N ALA A 537 -0.98 1.08 30.17
CA ALA A 537 -1.82 0.68 29.05
C ALA A 537 -2.86 -0.37 29.47
N ASN A 538 -2.48 -1.32 30.33
CA ASN A 538 -3.36 -2.36 30.84
C ASN A 538 -4.53 -1.75 31.64
N LEU A 539 -4.22 -0.88 32.59
CA LEU A 539 -5.22 -0.21 33.43
C LEU A 539 -6.18 0.65 32.58
N ALA A 540 -5.64 1.50 31.71
CA ALA A 540 -6.46 2.35 30.84
C ALA A 540 -7.39 1.51 29.93
N TYR A 541 -6.87 0.44 29.33
CA TYR A 541 -7.64 -0.44 28.46
C TYR A 541 -8.79 -1.14 29.22
N HIS A 542 -8.53 -1.70 30.41
CA HIS A 542 -9.55 -2.42 31.16
C HIS A 542 -10.59 -1.50 31.76
N HIS A 543 -10.21 -0.28 32.16
CA HIS A 543 -11.17 0.73 32.58
C HIS A 543 -12.15 1.10 31.46
N ALA A 544 -11.63 1.27 30.23
CA ALA A 544 -12.46 1.51 29.05
C ALA A 544 -13.40 0.34 28.70
N LEU A 545 -13.07 -0.89 29.13
CA LEU A 545 -13.95 -2.06 29.04
C LEU A 545 -14.89 -2.23 30.24
N GLY A 546 -14.99 -1.21 31.09
CA GLY A 546 -15.94 -1.15 32.18
C GLY A 546 -15.42 -1.69 33.52
N VAL A 547 -14.14 -2.05 33.66
CA VAL A 547 -13.58 -2.38 34.99
C VAL A 547 -13.70 -1.15 35.89
N SER A 548 -14.44 -1.30 36.98
CA SER A 548 -14.80 -0.20 37.89
C SER A 548 -13.84 -0.07 39.07
N ARG A 549 -13.09 -1.14 39.38
CA ARG A 549 -12.14 -1.20 40.50
C ARG A 549 -10.94 -2.08 40.13
N ALA A 550 -9.75 -1.76 40.62
CA ALA A 550 -8.60 -2.66 40.50
C ALA A 550 -7.81 -2.76 41.80
N TYR A 551 -7.38 -3.98 42.13
CA TYR A 551 -6.51 -4.29 43.27
C TYR A 551 -5.14 -4.70 42.74
N ILE A 552 -4.15 -3.83 42.90
CA ILE A 552 -2.80 -4.03 42.37
C ILE A 552 -1.85 -4.30 43.53
N PHE A 553 -1.41 -5.56 43.64
CA PHE A 553 -0.46 -6.01 44.66
C PHE A 553 0.96 -5.77 44.14
N LEU A 554 1.70 -4.91 44.84
CA LEU A 554 3.07 -4.52 44.49
C LEU A 554 4.07 -5.43 45.22
N ASP A 555 4.86 -6.24 44.49
CA ASP A 555 5.98 -7.05 45.01
C ASP A 555 7.29 -6.32 44.71
N ARG A 556 7.87 -5.65 45.72
CA ARG A 556 9.24 -5.10 45.67
C ARG A 556 9.59 -4.40 44.35
N CYS A 557 8.71 -3.53 43.87
CA CYS A 557 8.91 -2.78 42.63
C CYS A 557 10.02 -1.75 42.78
N SER A 558 10.90 -1.71 41.79
CA SER A 558 12.07 -0.81 41.65
C SER A 558 11.92 0.22 40.53
N ASP A 559 10.88 0.07 39.69
CA ASP A 559 10.55 0.96 38.58
C ASP A 559 9.36 1.89 38.90
N SER A 560 8.80 2.52 37.86
CA SER A 560 7.68 3.46 37.98
C SER A 560 6.30 2.80 38.24
N SER A 561 6.23 1.46 38.39
CA SER A 561 4.96 0.73 38.53
C SER A 561 4.09 1.22 39.70
N PRO A 562 4.61 1.49 40.91
CA PRO A 562 3.81 2.01 42.02
C PRO A 562 3.19 3.38 41.73
N GLN A 563 3.94 4.28 41.09
CA GLN A 563 3.48 5.62 40.71
C GLN A 563 2.40 5.53 39.64
N ILE A 564 2.58 4.65 38.64
CA ILE A 564 1.58 4.39 37.60
C ILE A 564 0.29 3.86 38.23
N ALA A 565 0.36 2.85 39.10
CA ALA A 565 -0.84 2.29 39.75
C ALA A 565 -1.60 3.37 40.54
N ARG A 566 -0.90 4.18 41.33
CA ARG A 566 -1.50 5.27 42.12
C ARG A 566 -2.03 6.43 41.29
N SER A 567 -1.64 6.55 40.02
CA SER A 567 -2.13 7.62 39.13
C SER A 567 -3.58 7.42 38.68
N PHE A 568 -4.15 6.22 38.88
CA PHE A 568 -5.54 5.92 38.53
C PHE A 568 -6.43 5.92 39.78
N PRO A 569 -7.43 6.82 39.90
CA PRO A 569 -8.27 6.95 41.11
C PRO A 569 -9.09 5.71 41.50
N TRP A 570 -9.34 4.81 40.55
CA TRP A 570 -10.11 3.58 40.72
C TRP A 570 -9.22 2.35 41.04
N VAL A 571 -7.92 2.56 41.27
CA VAL A 571 -6.92 1.53 41.56
C VAL A 571 -6.48 1.62 43.01
N ASP A 572 -6.60 0.51 43.74
CA ASP A 572 -5.98 0.30 45.03
C ASP A 572 -4.59 -0.32 44.84
N ALA A 573 -3.55 0.50 44.98
CA ALA A 573 -2.16 0.05 44.97
C ALA A 573 -1.77 -0.46 46.37
N ILE A 574 -1.77 -1.77 46.54
CA ILE A 574 -1.57 -2.45 47.83
C ILE A 574 -0.11 -2.93 47.92
N PRO A 575 0.70 -2.37 48.83
CA PRO A 575 2.01 -2.93 49.14
C PRO A 575 1.85 -4.36 49.65
N CYS A 576 2.45 -5.33 48.97
CA CYS A 576 2.30 -6.73 49.31
C CYS A 576 3.59 -7.46 48.96
N ASP A 577 4.61 -7.28 49.79
CA ASP A 577 5.88 -7.94 49.55
C ASP A 577 5.76 -9.46 49.73
N ARG A 578 6.51 -10.16 48.88
CA ARG A 578 6.61 -11.61 48.94
C ARG A 578 7.35 -12.05 50.20
N ASP A 579 6.82 -13.06 50.89
CA ASP A 579 7.47 -13.64 52.06
C ASP A 579 8.74 -14.40 51.61
N PRO A 580 9.90 -14.24 52.27
CA PRO A 580 11.09 -15.06 52.01
C PRO A 580 10.83 -16.58 52.03
N ALA A 581 9.82 -17.06 52.78
CA ALA A 581 9.41 -18.46 52.82
C ALA A 581 8.63 -18.92 51.57
N GLU A 582 8.06 -17.99 50.78
CA GLU A 582 7.33 -18.30 49.53
C GLU A 582 8.31 -18.59 48.39
N ARG A 583 8.80 -19.84 48.35
CA ARG A 583 9.77 -20.31 47.34
C ARG A 583 9.22 -20.34 45.91
N TYR A 584 7.89 -20.37 45.73
CA TYR A 584 7.22 -20.44 44.43
C TYR A 584 6.32 -19.22 44.20
N MET A 585 6.37 -18.65 42.99
CA MET A 585 5.52 -17.54 42.57
C MET A 585 4.01 -17.88 42.67
N SER A 586 3.64 -19.14 42.45
CA SER A 586 2.25 -19.59 42.54
C SER A 586 1.65 -19.35 43.92
N SER A 587 2.40 -19.64 45.00
CA SER A 587 1.93 -19.48 46.37
C SER A 587 1.65 -18.01 46.70
N TYR A 588 2.55 -17.11 46.28
CA TYR A 588 2.37 -15.66 46.39
C TYR A 588 1.12 -15.17 45.64
N GLN A 589 0.98 -15.54 44.36
CA GLN A 589 -0.18 -15.15 43.55
C GLN A 589 -1.50 -15.66 44.14
N LEU A 590 -1.53 -16.87 44.71
CA LEU A 590 -2.72 -17.43 45.38
C LEU A 590 -3.12 -16.61 46.61
N ARG A 591 -2.14 -16.19 47.43
CA ARG A 591 -2.37 -15.32 48.61
C ARG A 591 -2.95 -13.97 48.19
N CYS A 592 -2.36 -13.32 47.20
CA CYS A 592 -2.87 -12.05 46.65
C CYS A 592 -4.28 -12.21 46.06
N LEU A 593 -4.54 -13.28 45.31
CA LEU A 593 -5.86 -13.57 44.75
C LEU A 593 -6.93 -13.80 45.81
N GLN A 594 -6.59 -14.51 46.88
CA GLN A 594 -7.48 -14.70 48.02
C GLN A 594 -7.81 -13.34 48.66
N LYS A 595 -6.81 -12.47 48.84
CA LYS A 595 -7.01 -11.14 49.38
C LYS A 595 -7.86 -10.25 48.47
N ALA A 596 -7.64 -10.33 47.15
CA ALA A 596 -8.43 -9.61 46.16
C ALA A 596 -9.91 -10.03 46.19
N LEU A 597 -10.19 -11.31 46.41
CA LEU A 597 -11.56 -11.81 46.56
C LEU A 597 -12.25 -11.25 47.80
N GLU A 598 -11.55 -11.14 48.93
CA GLU A 598 -12.07 -10.50 50.14
C GLU A 598 -12.39 -9.03 49.91
N LEU A 599 -11.49 -8.29 49.28
CA LEU A 599 -11.68 -6.87 48.96
C LEU A 599 -12.83 -6.67 47.97
N ALA A 600 -12.90 -7.48 46.91
CA ALA A 600 -14.00 -7.44 45.95
C ALA A 600 -15.37 -7.71 46.59
N ARG A 601 -15.43 -8.60 47.59
CA ARG A 601 -16.65 -8.85 48.37
C ARG A 601 -17.00 -7.65 49.25
N ALA A 602 -16.02 -7.05 49.93
CA ALA A 602 -16.23 -5.87 50.75
C ALA A 602 -16.75 -4.67 49.94
N ASP A 603 -16.23 -4.50 48.71
CA ASP A 603 -16.62 -3.43 47.79
C ASP A 603 -17.93 -3.71 47.03
N GLY A 604 -18.60 -4.85 47.28
CA GLY A 604 -19.84 -5.22 46.61
C GLY A 604 -19.68 -5.49 45.10
N ILE A 605 -18.49 -5.87 44.65
CA ILE A 605 -18.22 -6.20 43.25
C ILE A 605 -18.74 -7.60 42.92
N GLU A 606 -19.46 -7.77 41.82
CA GLU A 606 -20.05 -9.06 41.43
C GLU A 606 -19.03 -10.03 40.80
N TRP A 607 -18.11 -9.52 39.99
CA TRP A 607 -17.12 -10.32 39.27
C TRP A 607 -15.69 -9.87 39.52
N LEU A 608 -14.77 -10.81 39.71
CA LEU A 608 -13.35 -10.57 39.87
C LEU A 608 -12.56 -11.24 38.74
N LEU A 609 -11.87 -10.42 37.95
CA LEU A 609 -10.95 -10.84 36.89
C LEU A 609 -9.51 -10.77 37.44
N HIS A 610 -8.71 -11.81 37.19
CA HIS A 610 -7.28 -11.78 37.46
C HIS A 610 -6.46 -11.87 36.18
N LEU A 611 -5.50 -10.97 36.02
CA LEU A 611 -4.59 -10.87 34.88
C LEU A 611 -3.17 -10.53 35.33
N ASP A 612 -2.19 -10.93 34.52
CA ASP A 612 -0.82 -10.41 34.62
C ASP A 612 -0.69 -9.09 33.82
N ALA A 613 0.34 -8.28 34.08
CA ALA A 613 0.52 -6.96 33.46
C ALA A 613 0.56 -7.02 31.92
N ASP A 614 1.14 -8.08 31.38
CA ASP A 614 1.27 -8.36 29.95
C ASP A 614 0.05 -9.09 29.34
N GLU A 615 -1.08 -9.16 30.05
CA GLU A 615 -2.29 -9.83 29.60
C GLU A 615 -3.52 -8.91 29.51
N PHE A 616 -4.32 -9.08 28.45
CA PHE A 616 -5.46 -8.23 28.11
C PHE A 616 -6.73 -9.05 27.91
N ALA A 617 -7.85 -8.69 28.53
CA ALA A 617 -9.12 -9.40 28.38
C ALA A 617 -10.08 -8.71 27.38
N ARG A 618 -11.00 -9.49 26.80
CA ARG A 618 -12.05 -8.98 25.89
C ARG A 618 -13.32 -9.83 26.00
N GLY A 619 -14.48 -9.19 25.95
CA GLY A 619 -15.79 -9.85 25.88
C GLY A 619 -16.03 -10.61 24.58
N ASP A 620 -17.14 -11.37 24.52
CA ASP A 620 -17.57 -12.08 23.30
C ASP A 620 -18.05 -11.09 22.22
N GLY A 621 -17.14 -10.67 21.34
CA GLY A 621 -17.49 -10.00 20.08
C GLY A 621 -17.50 -10.97 18.89
N ASP A 622 -17.84 -10.45 17.71
CA ASP A 622 -17.74 -11.17 16.43
C ASP A 622 -16.43 -11.96 16.30
N ARG A 623 -16.52 -13.18 15.73
CA ARG A 623 -15.36 -14.03 15.44
C ARG A 623 -14.31 -13.22 14.65
N PRO A 624 -12.99 -13.47 14.83
CA PRO A 624 -11.97 -12.84 14.00
C PRO A 624 -12.30 -13.09 12.52
N GLY A 625 -12.63 -12.04 11.76
CA GLY A 625 -13.07 -12.12 10.37
C GLY A 625 -14.49 -11.62 10.06
N GLN A 626 -15.32 -11.29 11.04
CA GLN A 626 -16.59 -10.57 10.81
C GLN A 626 -16.45 -9.11 11.24
N HIS A 627 -16.36 -8.21 10.27
CA HIS A 627 -16.33 -6.76 10.49
C HIS A 627 -17.69 -6.15 10.15
N LYS A 628 -18.62 -6.09 11.12
CA LYS A 628 -19.72 -5.13 11.07
C LYS A 628 -19.98 -4.53 12.46
N LYS A 629 -19.60 -3.25 12.60
CA LYS A 629 -20.30 -2.23 13.40
C LYS A 629 -20.81 -2.67 14.79
N ARG A 630 -19.97 -2.63 15.84
CA ARG A 630 -20.31 -2.17 17.22
C ARG A 630 -19.14 -2.42 18.20
N ALA A 631 -18.52 -1.35 18.71
CA ALA A 631 -17.54 -1.43 19.80
C ALA A 631 -18.17 -1.95 21.12
N HIS A 632 -19.46 -1.68 21.34
CA HIS A 632 -20.21 -2.12 22.52
C HIS A 632 -20.34 -3.65 22.70
N GLN A 633 -20.10 -4.46 21.67
CA GLN A 633 -20.17 -5.93 21.77
C GLN A 633 -18.90 -6.57 22.36
N ALA A 634 -17.80 -5.83 22.52
CA ALA A 634 -16.55 -6.36 23.06
C ALA A 634 -16.35 -6.07 24.57
N ASP A 635 -17.32 -5.39 25.19
CA ASP A 635 -17.33 -5.05 26.61
C ASP A 635 -17.44 -6.32 27.49
N LEU A 636 -16.59 -6.40 28.52
CA LEU A 636 -16.55 -7.54 29.44
C LEU A 636 -17.82 -7.65 30.28
N ARG A 637 -18.40 -6.53 30.70
CA ARG A 637 -19.61 -6.51 31.52
C ARG A 637 -20.83 -6.92 30.72
N VAL A 638 -20.90 -6.55 29.44
CA VAL A 638 -21.95 -7.02 28.51
C VAL A 638 -21.88 -8.54 28.34
N MET A 639 -20.67 -9.09 28.19
CA MET A 639 -20.48 -10.54 28.13
C MET A 639 -20.91 -11.21 29.44
N LEU A 640 -20.51 -10.67 30.59
CA LEU A 640 -20.84 -11.21 31.91
C LEU A 640 -22.33 -11.14 32.22
N ALA A 641 -23.04 -10.11 31.75
CA ALA A 641 -24.50 -10.02 31.88
C ALA A 641 -25.24 -11.15 31.15
N ALA A 642 -24.63 -11.74 30.12
CA ALA A 642 -25.19 -12.84 29.34
C ALA A 642 -24.78 -14.25 29.84
N VAL A 643 -24.01 -14.33 30.92
CA VAL A 643 -23.58 -15.60 31.55
C VAL A 643 -24.73 -16.17 32.38
N LYS A 644 -24.84 -17.52 32.45
CA LYS A 644 -25.91 -18.15 33.24
C LYS A 644 -25.79 -17.76 34.72
N PRO A 645 -26.92 -17.56 35.43
CA PRO A 645 -26.88 -17.25 36.87
C PRO A 645 -26.16 -18.30 37.72
N THR A 646 -26.20 -19.57 37.30
CA THR A 646 -25.54 -20.70 37.98
C THR A 646 -24.05 -20.80 37.72
N THR A 647 -23.49 -20.01 36.80
CA THR A 647 -22.07 -20.03 36.47
C THR A 647 -21.27 -19.25 37.51
N ALA A 648 -20.33 -19.95 38.16
CA ALA A 648 -19.45 -19.40 39.18
C ALA A 648 -18.13 -18.88 38.60
N GLN A 649 -17.70 -19.38 37.44
CA GLN A 649 -16.46 -18.97 36.78
C GLN A 649 -16.61 -18.86 35.27
N VAL A 650 -16.03 -17.82 34.68
CA VAL A 650 -15.86 -17.69 33.22
C VAL A 650 -14.40 -17.89 32.88
N ILE A 651 -14.10 -18.73 31.89
CA ILE A 651 -12.75 -19.01 31.41
C ILE A 651 -12.54 -18.30 30.07
N LEU A 652 -11.63 -17.33 30.06
CA LEU A 652 -11.21 -16.60 28.87
C LEU A 652 -10.31 -17.49 28.00
N ARG A 653 -10.57 -17.47 26.68
CA ARG A 653 -9.78 -18.27 25.72
C ARG A 653 -8.44 -17.58 25.43
N PRO A 654 -7.31 -18.27 25.61
CA PRO A 654 -5.99 -17.67 25.42
C PRO A 654 -5.66 -17.42 23.94
N GLN A 655 -5.08 -16.26 23.67
CA GLN A 655 -4.44 -15.85 22.42
C GLN A 655 -3.02 -15.37 22.75
N GLU A 656 -1.99 -16.11 22.35
CA GLU A 656 -0.62 -15.70 22.61
C GLU A 656 -0.07 -14.85 21.47
N ALA A 657 0.48 -13.67 21.79
CA ALA A 657 1.12 -12.80 20.81
C ALA A 657 2.39 -13.46 20.24
N ILE A 658 2.54 -13.42 18.92
CA ILE A 658 3.73 -13.93 18.26
C ILE A 658 4.74 -12.78 18.13
N PRO A 659 5.96 -12.91 18.66
CA PRO A 659 6.98 -11.86 18.57
C PRO A 659 7.30 -11.54 17.10
N THR A 660 7.10 -10.29 16.69
CA THR A 660 7.39 -9.81 15.33
C THR A 660 8.38 -8.64 15.38
N PRO A 661 9.07 -8.30 14.28
CA PRO A 661 9.97 -7.16 14.28
C PRO A 661 9.20 -5.86 14.55
N LEU A 662 9.52 -5.21 15.68
CA LEU A 662 9.06 -3.88 16.08
C LEU A 662 10.21 -2.87 15.94
N ALA A 663 9.90 -1.60 15.68
CA ALA A 663 10.90 -0.53 15.80
C ALA A 663 11.27 -0.31 17.28
N PRO A 664 12.45 0.28 17.60
CA PRO A 664 12.89 0.46 18.99
C PRO A 664 11.89 1.17 19.91
N ASP A 665 11.10 2.10 19.36
CA ASP A 665 10.12 2.90 20.10
C ASP A 665 8.66 2.50 19.80
N ASP A 666 8.47 1.39 19.09
CA ASP A 666 7.12 0.89 18.80
C ASP A 666 6.49 0.32 20.08
N PRO A 667 5.25 0.72 20.41
CA PRO A 667 4.59 0.18 21.59
C PRO A 667 4.24 -1.30 21.40
N PHE A 668 4.21 -2.06 22.50
CA PHE A 668 4.01 -3.51 22.47
C PHE A 668 2.71 -3.94 21.80
N TRP A 669 1.65 -3.12 21.88
CA TRP A 669 0.35 -3.43 21.30
C TRP A 669 0.33 -3.37 19.77
N LYS A 670 1.46 -3.03 19.11
CA LYS A 670 1.68 -3.29 17.67
C LYS A 670 1.92 -4.77 17.35
N LEU A 671 1.93 -5.67 18.34
CA LEU A 671 1.88 -7.10 18.09
C LEU A 671 0.42 -7.54 17.88
N HIS A 672 0.02 -7.67 16.61
CA HIS A 672 -1.34 -8.02 16.21
C HIS A 672 -1.52 -9.44 15.66
N PHE A 673 -0.47 -10.28 15.72
CA PHE A 673 -0.55 -11.70 15.36
C PHE A 673 -0.58 -12.58 16.60
N PHE A 674 -1.58 -13.46 16.67
CA PHE A 674 -1.80 -14.33 17.81
C PHE A 674 -1.89 -15.80 17.39
N GLN A 675 -1.41 -16.71 18.24
CA GLN A 675 -1.61 -18.15 18.07
C GLN A 675 -2.50 -18.74 19.17
N LYS A 676 -3.15 -19.86 18.83
CA LYS A 676 -3.92 -20.67 19.79
C LYS A 676 -3.16 -21.96 20.07
N ARG A 677 -2.99 -22.33 21.35
CA ARG A 677 -2.52 -23.65 21.81
C ARG A 677 -1.28 -24.22 21.08
N GLY A 678 -0.30 -23.39 20.74
CA GLY A 678 0.95 -23.87 20.10
C GLY A 678 0.80 -24.38 18.67
N VAL A 679 -0.30 -24.08 17.98
CA VAL A 679 -0.52 -24.49 16.57
C VAL A 679 0.58 -23.98 15.65
N PHE A 680 1.20 -22.84 15.98
CA PHE A 680 2.32 -22.29 15.23
C PHE A 680 3.65 -22.92 15.68
N LYS A 681 4.13 -23.89 14.91
CA LYS A 681 5.40 -24.59 15.16
C LYS A 681 6.58 -23.83 14.57
N ARG A 682 7.66 -23.65 15.35
CA ARG A 682 8.92 -23.05 14.88
C ARG A 682 10.14 -23.69 15.50
N LYS A 683 11.27 -23.67 14.80
CA LYS A 683 12.56 -24.06 15.39
C LYS A 683 13.13 -22.88 16.16
N LEU A 684 13.56 -23.12 17.38
CA LEU A 684 14.21 -22.17 18.26
C LEU A 684 15.57 -22.75 18.66
N LEU A 685 16.62 -21.95 18.60
CA LEU A 685 17.93 -22.36 19.10
C LEU A 685 17.87 -22.42 20.61
N ASP A 686 18.24 -23.55 21.19
CA ASP A 686 18.52 -23.67 22.62
C ASP A 686 19.86 -22.99 22.91
N PRO A 687 19.89 -21.84 23.60
CA PRO A 687 21.12 -21.10 23.83
C PRO A 687 22.11 -21.83 24.75
N SER A 688 21.67 -22.73 25.64
CA SER A 688 22.59 -23.43 26.55
C SER A 688 23.24 -24.66 25.91
N SER A 689 22.52 -25.36 25.01
CA SER A 689 23.06 -26.53 24.29
C SER A 689 23.49 -26.26 22.84
N ASN A 690 23.19 -25.07 22.31
CA ASN A 690 23.39 -24.69 20.90
C ASN A 690 22.70 -25.64 19.89
N ILE A 691 21.63 -26.32 20.32
CA ILE A 691 20.84 -27.26 19.49
C ILE A 691 19.53 -26.60 19.04
N LEU A 692 19.16 -26.81 17.77
CA LEU A 692 17.85 -26.39 17.27
C LEU A 692 16.75 -27.35 17.75
N ARG A 693 15.85 -26.86 18.61
CA ARG A 693 14.67 -27.61 19.07
C ARG A 693 13.41 -27.08 18.42
N LEU A 694 12.44 -27.96 18.18
CA LEU A 694 11.12 -27.56 17.72
C LEU A 694 10.32 -27.03 18.92
N LEU A 695 9.83 -25.80 18.80
CA LEU A 695 8.83 -25.23 19.69
C LEU A 695 7.45 -25.50 19.07
N ASP A 696 6.71 -26.41 19.66
CA ASP A 696 5.34 -26.82 19.29
C ASP A 696 4.31 -26.55 20.40
N MET A 697 4.72 -25.79 21.41
CA MET A 697 3.92 -25.31 22.53
C MET A 697 3.97 -23.77 22.60
N PRO A 698 2.98 -23.09 23.20
CA PRO A 698 3.05 -21.64 23.41
C PRO A 698 4.24 -21.26 24.31
N LEU A 699 4.73 -20.03 24.20
CA LEU A 699 5.75 -19.49 25.12
C LEU A 699 5.16 -19.24 26.53
N GLY A 700 3.90 -18.82 26.58
CA GLY A 700 3.06 -18.58 27.74
C GLY A 700 2.20 -19.79 28.10
N HIS A 701 1.18 -19.55 28.94
CA HIS A 701 0.30 -20.62 29.39
C HIS A 701 -0.93 -20.78 28.49
N ASP A 702 -1.28 -22.02 28.18
CA ASP A 702 -2.45 -22.42 27.37
C ASP A 702 -3.78 -22.53 28.16
N LYS A 703 -3.78 -22.28 29.47
CA LYS A 703 -4.96 -22.51 30.33
C LYS A 703 -6.00 -21.40 30.24
N GLY A 704 -5.69 -20.24 29.69
CA GLY A 704 -6.61 -19.11 29.82
C GLY A 704 -6.47 -18.39 31.17
N LYS A 705 -7.26 -17.34 31.36
CA LYS A 705 -7.44 -16.64 32.65
C LYS A 705 -8.92 -16.68 32.98
N SER A 706 -9.27 -16.51 34.24
CA SER A 706 -10.66 -16.67 34.66
C SER A 706 -11.20 -15.47 35.39
N ILE A 707 -12.48 -15.21 35.16
CA ILE A 707 -13.31 -14.25 35.89
C ILE A 707 -14.19 -15.06 36.83
N VAL A 708 -14.20 -14.74 38.11
CA VAL A 708 -14.96 -15.50 39.12
C VAL A 708 -16.05 -14.63 39.72
N ARG A 709 -17.20 -15.24 39.99
CA ARG A 709 -18.31 -14.59 40.70
C ARG A 709 -17.94 -14.50 42.18
N THR A 710 -17.88 -13.30 42.74
CA THR A 710 -17.40 -13.07 44.11
C THR A 710 -18.28 -13.72 45.17
N ALA A 711 -19.59 -13.80 44.91
CA ALA A 711 -20.57 -14.46 45.76
C ALA A 711 -20.41 -15.99 45.82
N ALA A 712 -19.66 -16.60 44.90
CA ALA A 712 -19.42 -18.03 44.93
C ALA A 712 -18.50 -18.42 46.11
N GLN A 713 -18.77 -19.57 46.75
CA GLN A 713 -17.90 -20.14 47.79
C GLN A 713 -16.69 -20.82 47.17
N VAL A 714 -15.74 -20.00 46.71
CA VAL A 714 -14.55 -20.43 45.97
C VAL A 714 -13.26 -20.03 46.67
N ARG A 715 -12.18 -20.74 46.33
CA ARG A 715 -10.79 -20.39 46.64
C ARG A 715 -9.94 -20.57 45.38
N PRO A 716 -8.81 -19.85 45.25
CA PRO A 716 -7.98 -19.98 44.06
C PRO A 716 -7.25 -21.34 44.08
N GLU A 717 -7.28 -22.06 42.95
CA GLU A 717 -6.53 -23.32 42.75
C GLU A 717 -5.16 -23.03 42.12
N SER A 718 -5.12 -22.01 41.26
CA SER A 718 -3.92 -21.48 40.62
C SER A 718 -4.21 -20.05 40.13
N ALA A 719 -3.19 -19.33 39.66
CA ALA A 719 -3.38 -18.05 38.96
C ALA A 719 -4.26 -18.12 37.69
N HIS A 720 -4.70 -19.31 37.27
CA HIS A 720 -5.57 -19.49 36.09
C HIS A 720 -6.95 -20.06 36.42
N ARG A 721 -7.17 -20.58 37.63
CA ARG A 721 -8.36 -21.38 37.98
C ARG A 721 -8.78 -21.22 39.44
N TRP A 722 -10.08 -21.36 39.66
CA TRP A 722 -10.74 -21.37 40.95
C TRP A 722 -11.35 -22.74 41.21
N GLN A 723 -11.47 -23.10 42.48
CA GLN A 723 -12.13 -24.33 42.93
C GLN A 723 -13.08 -24.02 44.08
N LEU A 724 -14.00 -24.93 44.37
CA LEU A 724 -14.89 -24.80 45.52
C LEU A 724 -14.10 -24.80 46.84
N ALA A 725 -14.49 -23.92 47.75
CA ALA A 725 -13.99 -23.91 49.13
C ALA A 725 -14.80 -24.91 49.95
N ILE A 726 -14.35 -26.16 50.02
CA ILE A 726 -15.00 -27.26 50.76
C ILE A 726 -14.10 -27.66 51.94
N ASP A 727 -14.71 -28.11 53.03
CA ASP A 727 -14.01 -28.69 54.18
C ASP A 727 -13.12 -29.88 53.79
N ALA A 728 -11.97 -29.97 54.47
CA ALA A 728 -10.77 -30.73 54.14
C ALA A 728 -10.91 -32.27 54.00
N ARG A 729 -12.13 -32.84 54.03
CA ARG A 729 -12.39 -34.29 53.97
C ARG A 729 -12.50 -34.86 52.56
N SER A 730 -12.53 -34.03 51.50
CA SER A 730 -12.60 -34.51 50.11
C SER A 730 -11.24 -34.40 49.40
N VAL A 731 -10.73 -35.53 48.88
CA VAL A 731 -9.42 -35.61 48.18
C VAL A 731 -9.43 -34.84 46.85
N LYS A 732 -10.62 -34.53 46.29
CA LYS A 732 -10.77 -33.70 45.09
C LYS A 732 -12.13 -32.99 45.09
N PRO A 733 -12.18 -31.64 45.13
CA PRO A 733 -13.45 -30.93 45.10
C PRO A 733 -14.17 -31.13 43.75
N PRO A 734 -15.52 -31.18 43.71
CA PRO A 734 -16.30 -31.15 42.48
C PRO A 734 -15.95 -29.97 41.58
N ALA A 735 -16.14 -30.15 40.28
CA ALA A 735 -15.83 -29.13 39.28
C ALA A 735 -16.71 -27.90 39.46
N LEU A 736 -16.09 -26.72 39.42
CA LEU A 736 -16.79 -25.44 39.51
C LEU A 736 -17.64 -25.22 38.25
N ALA A 737 -18.89 -24.77 38.41
CA ALA A 737 -19.77 -24.44 37.29
C ALA A 737 -19.13 -23.32 36.44
N SER A 738 -18.67 -23.69 35.24
CA SER A 738 -17.82 -22.84 34.41
C SER A 738 -18.34 -22.68 32.98
N GLU A 739 -18.22 -21.48 32.42
CA GLU A 739 -18.47 -21.21 31.00
C GLU A 739 -17.19 -20.73 30.30
N MET A 740 -17.00 -21.12 29.04
CA MET A 740 -15.88 -20.63 28.23
C MET A 740 -16.35 -19.51 27.30
N ARG A 741 -16.03 -18.26 27.66
CA ARG A 741 -16.45 -17.04 26.97
C ARG A 741 -15.31 -16.03 26.94
N GLY A 742 -15.37 -15.11 25.99
CA GLY A 742 -14.37 -14.06 25.81
C GLY A 742 -13.02 -14.55 25.29
N LEU A 743 -12.07 -13.63 25.22
CA LEU A 743 -10.68 -13.85 24.84
C LEU A 743 -9.77 -13.22 25.90
N HIS A 744 -8.62 -13.83 26.15
CA HIS A 744 -7.48 -13.10 26.71
C HIS A 744 -6.35 -13.08 25.68
N TYR A 745 -5.64 -11.97 25.58
CA TYR A 745 -4.39 -11.83 24.83
C TYR A 745 -3.23 -11.85 25.80
N HIS A 746 -2.18 -12.60 25.50
CA HIS A 746 -0.98 -12.70 26.34
C HIS A 746 0.24 -12.24 25.53
N PHE A 747 0.81 -11.11 25.92
CA PHE A 747 2.01 -10.51 25.33
C PHE A 747 3.28 -11.02 26.01
N ALA A 748 3.41 -12.35 26.05
CA ALA A 748 4.41 -13.05 26.85
C ALA A 748 5.85 -12.55 26.62
N VAL A 749 6.18 -12.19 25.37
CA VAL A 749 7.46 -11.63 24.98
C VAL A 749 7.25 -10.67 23.80
N VAL A 750 7.67 -9.42 23.97
CA VAL A 750 7.45 -8.35 23.00
C VAL A 750 8.74 -7.94 22.31
N ASP A 751 9.77 -7.64 23.09
CA ASP A 751 11.06 -7.18 22.61
C ASP A 751 12.22 -7.88 23.35
N ALA A 752 13.44 -7.62 22.89
CA ALA A 752 14.64 -8.24 23.44
C ALA A 752 14.94 -7.85 24.89
N ARG A 753 14.68 -6.59 25.27
CA ARG A 753 14.93 -6.08 26.62
C ARG A 753 13.96 -6.72 27.60
N GLN A 754 12.68 -6.74 27.26
CA GLN A 754 11.64 -7.40 28.04
C GLN A 754 11.90 -8.91 28.12
N TRP A 755 12.27 -9.55 27.00
CA TRP A 755 12.66 -10.97 26.99
C TRP A 755 13.79 -11.23 27.98
N TYR A 756 14.84 -10.42 27.95
CA TYR A 756 16.01 -10.55 28.81
C TYR A 756 15.65 -10.37 30.28
N GLU A 757 15.01 -9.25 30.65
CA GLU A 757 14.65 -8.95 32.05
C GLU A 757 13.65 -9.95 32.63
N LYS A 758 12.62 -10.34 31.86
CA LYS A 758 11.60 -11.29 32.32
C LYS A 758 12.22 -12.64 32.69
N HIS A 759 13.12 -13.17 31.86
CA HIS A 759 13.77 -14.46 32.12
C HIS A 759 14.86 -14.35 33.17
N ARG A 760 15.53 -13.19 33.28
CA ARG A 760 16.48 -12.90 34.36
C ARG A 760 15.79 -12.89 35.72
N LYS A 761 14.64 -12.22 35.86
CA LYS A 761 13.80 -12.29 37.08
C LYS A 761 13.31 -13.71 37.35
N PHE A 762 12.96 -14.45 36.29
CA PHE A 762 12.55 -15.85 36.41
C PHE A 762 13.67 -16.76 36.93
N SER A 763 14.94 -16.32 36.88
CA SER A 763 16.07 -17.09 37.40
C SER A 763 16.09 -17.25 38.91
N GLU A 764 15.37 -16.38 39.65
CA GLU A 764 15.23 -16.45 41.10
C GLU A 764 14.38 -17.63 41.59
N TYR A 765 13.61 -18.28 40.71
CA TYR A 765 12.69 -19.37 41.09
C TYR A 765 13.32 -20.75 40.90
N PRO A 766 12.85 -21.80 41.61
CA PRO A 766 13.30 -23.17 41.39
C PRO A 766 13.10 -23.65 39.95
N ASP A 767 13.97 -24.58 39.48
CA ASP A 767 13.87 -25.22 38.15
C ASP A 767 12.75 -26.28 38.07
N GLN A 768 11.84 -26.28 39.04
CA GLN A 768 10.68 -27.15 39.12
C GLN A 768 9.46 -26.34 39.55
N TRP A 769 8.29 -26.74 39.05
CA TRP A 769 7.01 -26.25 39.53
C TRP A 769 6.74 -26.79 40.93
N GLU A 770 5.86 -26.11 41.69
CA GLU A 770 5.43 -26.50 43.04
C GLU A 770 4.97 -27.98 43.13
N LYS A 771 4.41 -28.53 42.04
CA LYS A 771 4.00 -29.94 41.92
C LYS A 771 5.14 -30.91 41.54
N GLY A 772 6.41 -30.50 41.69
CA GLY A 772 7.61 -31.32 41.43
C GLY A 772 7.93 -31.58 39.95
N ARG A 773 7.23 -30.94 39.00
CA ARG A 773 7.51 -31.11 37.56
C ARG A 773 8.63 -30.18 37.12
N PRO A 774 9.63 -30.63 36.34
CA PRO A 774 10.71 -29.75 35.88
C PRO A 774 10.19 -28.67 34.93
N VAL A 775 10.81 -27.49 34.97
CA VAL A 775 10.60 -26.43 33.98
C VAL A 775 11.20 -26.91 32.65
N ARG A 776 10.39 -26.87 31.59
CA ARG A 776 10.79 -27.37 30.27
C ARG A 776 11.27 -26.25 29.36
N PHE A 777 11.94 -26.64 28.27
CA PHE A 777 12.25 -25.77 27.14
C PHE A 777 10.97 -25.06 26.62
N PRO A 778 11.02 -23.76 26.24
CA PRO A 778 12.21 -22.91 26.17
C PRO A 778 12.53 -22.15 27.47
N LYS A 779 11.63 -22.15 28.47
CA LYS A 779 11.76 -21.32 29.67
C LYS A 779 13.03 -21.61 30.47
N GLN A 780 13.39 -22.88 30.62
CA GLN A 780 14.62 -23.28 31.33
C GLN A 780 15.88 -22.76 30.63
N ALA A 781 15.98 -23.00 29.33
CA ALA A 781 17.12 -22.54 28.53
C ALA A 781 17.23 -21.01 28.49
N TRP A 782 16.10 -20.31 28.42
CA TRP A 782 16.08 -18.84 28.45
C TRP A 782 16.42 -18.26 29.82
N LYS A 783 16.02 -18.93 30.90
CA LYS A 783 16.45 -18.61 32.26
C LYS A 783 17.97 -18.66 32.35
N GLU A 784 18.59 -19.77 31.97
CA GLU A 784 20.06 -19.94 31.98
C GLU A 784 20.77 -18.92 31.07
N ALA A 785 20.25 -18.69 29.87
CA ALA A 785 20.82 -17.74 28.92
C ALA A 785 20.72 -16.29 29.41
N SER A 786 19.63 -15.90 30.07
CA SER A 786 19.46 -14.51 30.56
C SER A 786 20.43 -14.12 31.69
N VAL A 787 21.01 -15.11 32.39
CA VAL A 787 22.03 -14.89 33.44
C VAL A 787 23.43 -14.83 32.83
N THR A 788 23.66 -15.51 31.71
CA THR A 788 24.99 -15.69 31.11
C THR A 788 25.26 -14.75 29.93
N MET A 789 24.23 -14.39 29.15
CA MET A 789 24.36 -13.51 27.99
C MET A 789 24.42 -12.03 28.39
N SER A 790 25.24 -11.28 27.66
CA SER A 790 25.18 -9.82 27.67
C SER A 790 23.89 -9.30 27.01
N PRO A 791 23.44 -8.07 27.31
CA PRO A 791 22.25 -7.47 26.66
C PRO A 791 22.32 -7.44 25.12
N ALA A 792 23.53 -7.28 24.56
CA ALA A 792 23.74 -7.29 23.11
C ALA A 792 23.57 -8.69 22.50
N GLU A 793 24.09 -9.72 23.16
CA GLU A 793 23.91 -11.12 22.76
C GLU A 793 22.46 -11.57 22.88
N ALA A 794 21.79 -11.16 23.97
CA ALA A 794 20.36 -11.37 24.17
C ALA A 794 19.54 -10.74 23.02
N HIS A 795 19.89 -9.52 22.61
CA HIS A 795 19.23 -8.85 21.47
C HIS A 795 19.45 -9.57 20.14
N ALA A 796 20.68 -10.04 19.89
CA ALA A 796 21.02 -10.80 18.69
C ALA A 796 20.30 -12.15 18.67
N TYR A 797 20.25 -12.86 19.80
CA TYR A 797 19.50 -14.10 19.97
C TYR A 797 18.01 -13.89 19.72
N PHE A 798 17.42 -12.88 20.35
CA PHE A 798 16.00 -12.54 20.22
C PHE A 798 15.62 -12.27 18.77
N SER A 799 16.37 -11.39 18.11
CA SER A 799 16.12 -10.99 16.72
C SER A 799 16.28 -12.12 15.72
N ARG A 800 17.16 -13.09 16.01
CA ARG A 800 17.45 -14.21 15.12
C ARG A 800 16.52 -15.40 15.31
N TRP A 801 16.19 -15.74 16.56
CA TRP A 801 15.54 -17.01 16.90
C TRP A 801 14.13 -16.85 17.48
N VAL A 802 13.86 -15.77 18.21
CA VAL A 802 12.57 -15.54 18.87
C VAL A 802 11.61 -14.79 17.95
N VAL A 803 12.11 -13.78 17.24
CA VAL A 803 11.33 -12.97 16.30
C VAL A 803 10.94 -13.78 15.06
N VAL A 804 9.65 -13.75 14.73
CA VAL A 804 9.11 -14.39 13.54
C VAL A 804 9.04 -13.38 12.40
N ARG A 805 9.75 -13.69 11.31
CA ARG A 805 9.73 -12.87 10.10
C ARG A 805 8.33 -12.88 9.48
N ARG A 806 7.89 -11.71 8.98
CA ARG A 806 6.53 -11.48 8.44
C ARG A 806 6.05 -12.51 7.41
N TYR A 807 6.92 -13.00 6.52
CA TYR A 807 6.52 -13.99 5.52
C TYR A 807 6.03 -15.31 6.14
N ARG A 808 6.63 -15.77 7.25
CA ARG A 808 6.16 -16.99 7.94
C ARG A 808 4.79 -16.81 8.56
N LEU A 809 4.52 -15.61 9.09
CA LEU A 809 3.22 -15.27 9.66
C LEU A 809 2.14 -15.28 8.59
N LEU A 810 2.40 -14.69 7.41
CA LEU A 810 1.46 -14.70 6.28
C LEU A 810 1.10 -16.13 5.84
N TRP A 811 2.09 -17.02 5.72
CA TRP A 811 1.85 -18.43 5.40
C TRP A 811 1.02 -19.15 6.46
N SER A 812 1.31 -18.92 7.75
CA SER A 812 0.54 -19.52 8.84
C SER A 812 -0.85 -18.92 8.99
N LEU A 813 -1.05 -17.65 8.63
CA LEU A 813 -2.35 -16.99 8.60
C LEU A 813 -3.24 -17.62 7.52
N LEU A 814 -2.70 -17.83 6.31
CA LEU A 814 -3.41 -18.51 5.21
C LEU A 814 -3.82 -19.94 5.54
N ARG A 815 -3.04 -20.64 6.38
CA ARG A 815 -3.35 -22.00 6.87
C ARG A 815 -4.27 -22.02 8.10
N GLY A 816 -4.75 -20.87 8.57
CA GLY A 816 -5.60 -20.77 9.76
C GLY A 816 -4.88 -21.15 11.07
N GLN A 817 -3.54 -21.15 11.09
CA GLN A 817 -2.73 -21.53 12.26
C GLN A 817 -2.60 -20.39 13.27
N ILE A 818 -2.71 -19.15 12.80
CA ILE A 818 -2.61 -17.92 13.59
C ILE A 818 -3.80 -17.00 13.26
N VAL A 819 -4.04 -16.02 14.11
CA VAL A 819 -5.10 -15.02 13.99
C VAL A 819 -4.47 -13.64 13.92
N HIS A 820 -5.02 -12.77 13.09
CA HIS A 820 -4.67 -11.35 13.07
C HIS A 820 -5.79 -10.55 13.77
N ASP A 821 -5.47 -9.89 14.88
CA ASP A 821 -6.42 -9.07 15.65
C ASP A 821 -5.77 -7.76 16.11
N THR A 822 -6.37 -6.63 15.76
CA THR A 822 -5.90 -5.27 16.10
C THR A 822 -6.75 -4.60 17.17
N PHE A 823 -7.55 -5.35 17.94
CA PHE A 823 -8.47 -4.78 18.92
C PHE A 823 -7.76 -3.97 20.00
N VAL A 824 -6.74 -4.55 20.64
CA VAL A 824 -5.97 -3.90 21.72
C VAL A 824 -5.31 -2.61 21.19
N GLU A 825 -4.69 -2.69 20.01
CA GLU A 825 -4.09 -1.53 19.34
C GLU A 825 -5.10 -0.41 19.11
N ARG A 826 -6.27 -0.73 18.52
CA ARG A 826 -7.30 0.27 18.22
C ARG A 826 -7.87 0.92 19.48
N MET A 827 -8.11 0.15 20.53
CA MET A 827 -8.64 0.67 21.78
C MET A 827 -7.64 1.61 22.46
N LEU A 828 -6.38 1.19 22.58
CA LEU A 828 -5.33 2.02 23.17
C LEU A 828 -5.00 3.25 22.32
N ALA A 829 -5.08 3.14 20.99
CA ALA A 829 -4.92 4.30 20.10
C ALA A 829 -6.05 5.31 20.29
N GLN A 830 -7.29 4.85 20.46
CA GLN A 830 -8.44 5.72 20.76
C GLN A 830 -8.28 6.44 22.09
N LEU A 831 -7.88 5.72 23.14
CA LEU A 831 -7.65 6.29 24.49
C LEU A 831 -6.49 7.30 24.54
N LYS A 832 -5.53 7.23 23.60
CA LYS A 832 -4.45 8.23 23.50
C LYS A 832 -4.85 9.48 22.72
N SER A 833 -5.92 9.41 21.94
CA SER A 833 -6.36 10.49 21.05
C SER A 833 -7.45 11.39 21.64
N GLY A 834 -8.17 10.88 22.65
CA GLY A 834 -9.08 11.64 23.49
C GLY A 834 -8.41 11.97 24.82
#